data_AF-A0A3B9I7H7-F1
#
_entry.id   AF-A0A3B9I7H7-F1
#
_cell.length_a   1.000
_cell.length_b   1.000
_cell.length_c   1.000
_cell.angle_alpha   90.00
_cell.angle_beta   90.00
_cell.angle_gamma   90.00
#
_symmetry.space_group_name_H-M   'P 1'
#
loop_
_entity.id
_entity.type
_entity.pdbx_description
1 polymer ?
#
loop_
_entity_poly.entity_id
_entity_poly.type
_entity_poly.pdbx_seq_one_letter_code
_entity_poly.pdbx_strand_id
1 'polypeptide(L)'
;ITVGDCFSGGGSIPFEAARIGAKAYGSDLNPIAGLLTWANINILGANKKALGEIKTFQKNVFEEVDKKITELGIEHNEKGDRAISYIYCVEAACPECGIKVPLAPSWVIGKGTKTIAILSKNGNSYDIDVKMGASSKELQFASEGTVTSKGLQCPSCGKTTPISILRGDRVDSNGTTVYGLRQWGKTEFDFRDDDIFSERLYAIKYERTDGQRYYCAPNERDLANETKVRKIVAENIVSWQEQGLVPSVSIESGYNTDQVIRERGWTYWHHLFNARQLYLLSTIYQHILKSDSHLNQVAGLLGLNKCIDWNSRLCRWNGGVGNEKAEQTFYNQAFNTMMNWGTRSLLGASTSWFYDINATQVNLDSIFDITDARDVQATCDYWVTDPPYADAVNYHELSEFFLAWDKKLLQVAFPEWYTDSKRILAVRGDEHFSHTMIEIYTNLSNHMSDDGMQIVMFTHSDPAVWAQLALIMWKSGLRVTAAWNIATETDASGLKDGNYVKGTVLLVLRKQTGDDMAFLDEINSDIRAEVRKQISNMLELENKEEPNFSDPDFVLAAYAASLKVLTSFKTIEDLDLDYELNLAINNPSQSSIVKIIEAAKKIAYDCVIPLDFESYLWKDLSNAEKFYIKGLESEKHGNYQISTYQEFARGFNIGGYSQMMSSEKANTARLKTPIEMAGRTINEVPDFENSLLRTVFMGIFTGIKEDENPSRALGYIKNELPNYWDKRDMIKQLLSFIKDTKDIDNMTPHWEQSATMADLLHSLVTNDSI
;
A
#
# COMPACT_ATOMS: atom_id res chain seq x y z
N ILE A 1 9.82 33.27 3.71
CA ILE A 1 9.25 31.96 4.04
C ILE A 1 9.94 30.92 3.18
N THR A 2 10.74 30.09 3.83
CA THR A 2 11.39 28.92 3.24
C THR A 2 10.79 27.67 3.87
N VAL A 3 10.33 26.74 3.03
CA VAL A 3 9.75 25.45 3.45
C VAL A 3 10.71 24.34 3.04
N GLY A 4 11.15 23.54 4.00
CA GLY A 4 12.11 22.46 3.82
C GLY A 4 11.49 21.08 3.97
N ASP A 5 11.99 20.12 3.19
CA ASP A 5 11.72 18.69 3.36
C ASP A 5 13.04 17.90 3.19
N CYS A 6 13.39 17.06 4.16
CA CYS A 6 14.60 16.22 4.12
C CYS A 6 14.33 14.74 3.80
N PHE A 7 13.08 14.41 3.50
CA PHE A 7 12.64 13.11 3.01
C PHE A 7 11.84 13.30 1.72
N SER A 8 12.39 14.11 0.80
CA SER A 8 11.62 14.65 -0.32
C SER A 8 10.98 13.58 -1.20
N GLY A 9 11.57 12.39 -1.33
CA GLY A 9 10.98 11.28 -2.06
C GLY A 9 10.53 11.67 -3.47
N GLY A 10 9.23 11.61 -3.74
CA GLY A 10 8.65 12.02 -5.02
C GLY A 10 8.63 13.54 -5.28
N GLY A 11 9.03 14.36 -4.32
CA GLY A 11 9.18 15.81 -4.40
C GLY A 11 7.87 16.61 -4.30
N SER A 12 6.81 16.03 -3.73
CA SER A 12 5.49 16.66 -3.63
C SER A 12 5.49 17.87 -2.70
N ILE A 13 6.09 17.75 -1.51
CA ILE A 13 6.15 18.82 -0.50
C ILE A 13 6.95 20.03 -1.02
N PRO A 14 8.20 19.87 -1.50
CA PRO A 14 8.94 20.99 -2.10
C PRO A 14 8.22 21.63 -3.30
N PHE A 15 7.59 20.81 -4.15
CA PHE A 15 6.84 21.30 -5.30
C PHE A 15 5.65 22.17 -4.89
N GLU A 16 4.83 21.70 -3.95
CA GLU A 16 3.65 22.44 -3.49
C GLU A 16 4.05 23.74 -2.79
N ALA A 17 5.12 23.73 -1.99
CA ALA A 17 5.68 24.94 -1.40
C ALA A 17 6.12 25.95 -2.48
N ALA A 18 6.83 25.50 -3.50
CA ALA A 18 7.23 26.34 -4.62
C ALA A 18 6.02 26.86 -5.42
N ARG A 19 5.00 26.03 -5.64
CA ARG A 19 3.77 26.37 -6.37
C ARG A 19 2.97 27.48 -5.70
N ILE A 20 2.90 27.49 -4.37
CA ILE A 20 2.23 28.57 -3.61
C ILE A 20 3.10 29.83 -3.45
N GLY A 21 4.32 29.84 -4.01
CA GLY A 21 5.22 30.99 -4.06
C GLY A 21 6.28 31.05 -2.95
N ALA A 22 6.32 30.07 -2.04
CA ALA A 22 7.38 29.99 -1.04
C ALA A 22 8.71 29.55 -1.69
N LYS A 23 9.83 29.85 -1.04
CA LYS A 23 11.11 29.23 -1.41
C LYS A 23 11.09 27.79 -0.86
N ALA A 24 11.32 26.79 -1.71
CA ALA A 24 11.40 25.41 -1.25
C ALA A 24 12.85 24.95 -1.08
N TYR A 25 13.09 24.12 -0.08
CA TYR A 25 14.29 23.31 0.06
C TYR A 25 13.87 21.84 0.08
N GLY A 26 14.44 21.04 -0.82
CA GLY A 26 14.25 19.59 -0.80
C GLY A 26 15.60 18.90 -0.62
N SER A 27 15.62 17.82 0.13
CA SER A 27 16.74 16.89 0.11
C SER A 27 16.28 15.46 0.26
N ASP A 28 17.06 14.56 -0.33
CA ASP A 28 16.88 13.12 -0.19
C ASP A 28 18.23 12.41 -0.38
N LEU A 29 18.43 11.31 0.33
CA LEU A 29 19.61 10.47 0.17
C LEU A 29 19.61 9.76 -1.20
N ASN A 30 18.44 9.51 -1.80
CA ASN A 30 18.30 8.76 -3.03
C ASN A 30 18.39 9.67 -4.28
N PRO A 31 19.32 9.42 -5.22
CA PRO A 31 19.41 10.22 -6.44
C PRO A 31 18.17 10.18 -7.33
N ILE A 32 17.36 9.11 -7.29
CA ILE A 32 16.08 9.05 -8.03
C ILE A 32 15.05 10.01 -7.41
N ALA A 33 14.97 10.06 -6.08
CA ALA A 33 14.11 11.03 -5.39
C ALA A 33 14.55 12.46 -5.71
N GLY A 34 15.86 12.69 -5.77
CA GLY A 34 16.39 13.98 -6.17
C GLY A 34 16.10 14.37 -7.61
N LEU A 35 16.21 13.42 -8.55
CA LEU A 35 15.83 13.62 -9.94
C LEU A 35 14.36 14.05 -10.05
N LEU A 36 13.46 13.37 -9.34
CA LEU A 36 12.02 13.67 -9.35
C LEU A 36 11.74 15.05 -8.73
N THR A 37 12.35 15.36 -7.59
CA THR A 37 12.18 16.65 -6.91
C THR A 37 12.68 17.81 -7.76
N TRP A 38 13.86 17.67 -8.37
CA TRP A 38 14.39 18.66 -9.30
C TRP A 38 13.46 18.85 -10.51
N ALA A 39 12.98 17.75 -11.09
CA ALA A 39 12.09 17.77 -12.25
C ALA A 39 10.74 18.43 -11.94
N ASN A 40 10.14 18.16 -10.78
CA ASN A 40 8.87 18.78 -10.38
C ASN A 40 8.98 20.31 -10.37
N ILE A 41 10.08 20.87 -9.87
CA ILE A 41 10.26 22.32 -9.83
C ILE A 41 10.67 22.85 -11.21
N ASN A 42 11.69 22.27 -11.85
CA ASN A 42 12.32 22.87 -13.02
C ASN A 42 11.62 22.53 -14.34
N ILE A 43 11.05 21.33 -14.49
CA ILE A 43 10.32 20.93 -15.70
C ILE A 43 8.87 21.41 -15.64
N LEU A 44 8.16 21.22 -14.52
CA LEU A 44 6.78 21.73 -14.42
C LEU A 44 6.76 23.26 -14.31
N GLY A 45 7.80 23.88 -13.75
CA GLY A 45 7.99 25.33 -13.74
C GLY A 45 8.51 25.93 -15.06
N ALA A 46 8.82 25.10 -16.05
CA ALA A 46 9.43 25.56 -17.29
C ALA A 46 8.47 26.44 -18.13
N ASN A 47 9.04 27.43 -18.82
CA ASN A 47 8.27 28.24 -19.76
C ASN A 47 7.90 27.46 -21.04
N LYS A 48 6.95 27.99 -21.82
CA LYS A 48 6.44 27.34 -23.06
C LYS A 48 7.53 27.00 -24.07
N LYS A 49 8.61 27.80 -24.15
CA LYS A 49 9.71 27.55 -25.09
C LYS A 49 10.49 26.30 -24.68
N ALA A 50 10.91 26.23 -23.42
CA ALA A 50 11.62 25.09 -22.86
C ALA A 50 10.80 23.79 -22.94
N LEU A 51 9.50 23.86 -22.68
CA LEU A 51 8.59 22.71 -22.87
C LEU A 51 8.48 22.28 -24.34
N GLY A 52 8.48 23.23 -25.27
CA GLY A 52 8.52 22.96 -26.71
C GLY A 52 9.82 22.27 -27.14
N GLU A 53 10.95 22.64 -26.53
CA GLU A 53 12.25 21.98 -26.75
C GLU A 53 12.25 20.53 -26.25
N ILE A 54 11.70 20.25 -25.05
CA ILE A 54 11.54 18.88 -24.54
C ILE A 54 10.67 18.04 -25.48
N LYS A 55 9.52 18.55 -25.91
CA LYS A 55 8.61 17.82 -26.82
C LYS A 55 9.28 17.52 -28.17
N THR A 56 10.03 18.48 -28.69
CA THR A 56 10.79 18.31 -29.94
C THR A 56 11.89 17.27 -29.75
N PHE A 57 12.60 17.31 -28.63
CA PHE A 57 13.62 16.31 -28.29
C PHE A 57 13.02 14.90 -28.19
N GLN A 58 11.95 14.71 -27.42
CA GLN A 58 11.26 13.41 -27.30
C GLN A 58 10.81 12.89 -28.67
N LYS A 59 10.24 13.76 -29.52
CA LYS A 59 9.82 13.40 -30.87
C LYS A 59 11.01 12.96 -31.73
N ASN A 60 12.08 13.74 -31.76
CA ASN A 60 13.28 13.44 -32.55
C ASN A 60 13.94 12.13 -32.12
N VAL A 61 14.06 11.89 -30.79
CA VAL A 61 14.58 10.62 -30.27
C VAL A 61 13.69 9.47 -30.75
N PHE A 62 12.36 9.59 -30.58
CA PHE A 62 11.43 8.55 -30.99
C PHE A 62 11.55 8.23 -32.48
N GLU A 63 11.57 9.26 -33.35
CA GLU A 63 11.69 9.10 -34.81
C GLU A 63 13.02 8.44 -35.22
N GLU A 64 14.13 8.78 -34.57
CA GLU A 64 15.44 8.15 -34.84
C GLU A 64 15.50 6.69 -34.39
N VAL A 65 14.93 6.37 -33.22
CA VAL A 65 14.82 4.98 -32.76
C VAL A 65 13.87 4.20 -33.67
N ASP A 66 12.77 4.82 -34.10
CA ASP A 66 11.77 4.24 -35.00
C ASP A 66 12.36 3.86 -36.35
N LYS A 67 13.15 4.77 -36.93
CA LYS A 67 13.87 4.53 -38.17
C LYS A 67 14.78 3.30 -38.06
N LYS A 68 15.59 3.19 -37.00
CA LYS A 68 16.47 2.03 -36.78
C LYS A 68 15.70 0.72 -36.64
N ILE A 69 14.63 0.72 -35.86
CA ILE A 69 13.79 -0.48 -35.64
C ILE A 69 13.09 -0.91 -36.94
N THR A 70 12.62 0.06 -37.71
CA THR A 70 11.95 -0.17 -38.99
C THR A 70 12.91 -0.70 -40.04
N GLU A 71 14.12 -0.15 -40.15
CA GLU A 71 15.20 -0.66 -41.02
C GLU A 71 15.58 -2.10 -40.68
N LEU A 72 15.55 -2.48 -39.39
CA LEU A 72 15.77 -3.85 -38.98
C LEU A 72 14.59 -4.79 -39.28
N GLY A 73 13.36 -4.25 -39.46
CA GLY A 73 12.15 -5.02 -39.75
C GLY A 73 11.66 -5.92 -38.60
N ILE A 74 12.16 -5.71 -37.38
CA ILE A 74 11.92 -6.61 -36.22
C ILE A 74 10.55 -6.46 -35.56
N GLU A 75 9.82 -5.38 -35.91
CA GLU A 75 8.46 -5.09 -35.45
C GLU A 75 7.40 -5.20 -36.56
N HIS A 76 7.80 -5.50 -37.80
CA HIS A 76 6.87 -5.53 -38.95
C HIS A 76 6.72 -6.95 -39.50
N ASN A 77 5.47 -7.36 -39.69
CA ASN A 77 5.15 -8.63 -40.33
C ASN A 77 5.20 -8.53 -41.88
N GLU A 78 4.89 -9.61 -42.58
CA GLU A 78 4.85 -9.70 -44.04
C GLU A 78 3.79 -8.81 -44.71
N LYS A 79 2.79 -8.34 -43.96
CA LYS A 79 1.72 -7.45 -44.43
C LYS A 79 2.03 -5.97 -44.18
N GLY A 80 3.13 -5.67 -43.49
CA GLY A 80 3.47 -4.32 -43.04
C GLY A 80 2.74 -3.89 -41.77
N ASP A 81 1.99 -4.78 -41.11
CA ASP A 81 1.42 -4.50 -39.79
C ASP A 81 2.53 -4.44 -38.76
N ARG A 82 2.35 -3.61 -37.73
CA ARG A 82 3.38 -3.36 -36.72
C ARG A 82 3.00 -3.90 -35.36
N ALA A 83 3.93 -4.58 -34.70
CA ALA A 83 3.72 -5.12 -33.36
C ALA A 83 3.59 -3.96 -32.34
N ILE A 84 2.62 -4.07 -31.44
CA ILE A 84 2.47 -3.22 -30.25
C ILE A 84 3.03 -3.92 -29.01
N SER A 85 2.80 -5.23 -28.92
CA SER A 85 3.20 -6.02 -27.75
C SER A 85 3.52 -7.44 -28.14
N TYR A 86 4.45 -8.01 -27.40
CA TYR A 86 4.89 -9.40 -27.47
C TYR A 86 4.60 -10.04 -26.12
N ILE A 87 4.05 -11.25 -26.10
CA ILE A 87 3.67 -11.94 -24.87
C ILE A 87 4.48 -13.22 -24.76
N TYR A 88 5.23 -13.30 -23.67
CA TYR A 88 6.16 -14.39 -23.40
C TYR A 88 5.67 -15.23 -22.23
N CYS A 89 6.11 -16.48 -22.20
CA CYS A 89 5.95 -17.38 -21.08
C CYS A 89 7.27 -18.09 -20.75
N VAL A 90 7.41 -18.50 -19.50
CA VAL A 90 8.44 -19.44 -19.07
C VAL A 90 8.04 -20.85 -19.51
N GLU A 91 9.00 -21.69 -19.86
CA GLU A 91 8.80 -23.12 -20.06
C GLU A 91 9.70 -23.91 -19.11
N ALA A 92 9.20 -25.04 -18.60
CA ALA A 92 9.97 -25.97 -17.75
C ALA A 92 9.65 -27.43 -18.10
N ALA A 93 10.63 -28.32 -17.98
CA ALA A 93 10.39 -29.76 -18.13
C ALA A 93 9.62 -30.29 -16.91
N CYS A 94 8.53 -31.03 -17.15
CA CYS A 94 7.83 -31.74 -16.08
C CYS A 94 8.72 -32.88 -15.56
N PRO A 95 9.07 -32.93 -14.25
CA PRO A 95 9.95 -33.97 -13.72
C PRO A 95 9.41 -35.40 -13.85
N GLU A 96 8.10 -35.52 -14.04
CA GLU A 96 7.39 -36.79 -14.06
C GLU A 96 7.31 -37.44 -15.43
N CYS A 97 7.17 -36.63 -16.49
CA CYS A 97 7.01 -37.12 -17.85
C CYS A 97 8.03 -36.55 -18.85
N GLY A 98 8.91 -35.63 -18.42
CA GLY A 98 9.96 -35.02 -19.23
C GLY A 98 9.48 -34.01 -20.27
N ILE A 99 8.17 -33.86 -20.47
CA ILE A 99 7.61 -32.92 -21.45
C ILE A 99 7.85 -31.49 -20.99
N LYS A 100 8.29 -30.64 -21.91
CA LYS A 100 8.47 -29.21 -21.71
C LYS A 100 7.12 -28.49 -21.74
N VAL A 101 6.72 -27.92 -20.60
CA VAL A 101 5.41 -27.31 -20.37
C VAL A 101 5.56 -25.78 -20.36
N PRO A 102 4.85 -25.05 -21.24
CA PRO A 102 4.68 -23.60 -21.12
C PRO A 102 3.92 -23.23 -19.86
N LEU A 103 4.37 -22.20 -19.14
CA LEU A 103 3.88 -21.81 -17.82
C LEU A 103 3.10 -20.50 -17.89
N ALA A 104 1.81 -20.58 -17.58
CA ALA A 104 0.96 -19.42 -17.39
C ALA A 104 -0.14 -19.72 -16.35
N PRO A 105 -0.57 -18.74 -15.54
CA PRO A 105 -1.69 -18.89 -14.62
C PRO A 105 -3.04 -18.95 -15.34
N SER A 106 -3.10 -18.43 -16.57
CA SER A 106 -4.27 -18.45 -17.45
C SER A 106 -3.80 -18.34 -18.90
N TRP A 107 -4.49 -19.01 -19.80
CA TRP A 107 -4.32 -18.92 -21.26
C TRP A 107 -5.29 -17.95 -21.93
N VAL A 108 -6.15 -17.27 -21.16
CA VAL A 108 -6.87 -16.09 -21.65
C VAL A 108 -5.89 -14.93 -21.84
N ILE A 109 -5.70 -14.51 -23.09
CA ILE A 109 -4.87 -13.35 -23.45
C ILE A 109 -5.68 -12.06 -23.31
N GLY A 110 -6.94 -12.05 -23.75
CA GLY A 110 -7.77 -10.84 -23.75
C GLY A 110 -9.24 -11.16 -23.53
N LYS A 111 -9.83 -10.65 -22.44
CA LYS A 111 -11.25 -10.82 -22.14
C LYS A 111 -12.14 -9.97 -23.05
N GLY A 112 -11.68 -8.79 -23.46
CA GLY A 112 -12.44 -7.90 -24.34
C GLY A 112 -12.50 -8.42 -25.78
N THR A 113 -11.34 -8.80 -26.31
CA THR A 113 -11.20 -9.39 -27.66
C THR A 113 -11.55 -10.87 -27.72
N LYS A 114 -11.84 -11.49 -26.57
CA LYS A 114 -12.08 -12.93 -26.41
C LYS A 114 -10.93 -13.75 -27.01
N THR A 115 -9.70 -13.32 -26.73
CA THR A 115 -8.47 -13.93 -27.25
C THR A 115 -7.92 -14.95 -26.26
N ILE A 116 -7.63 -16.15 -26.74
CA ILE A 116 -7.07 -17.26 -25.95
C ILE A 116 -5.84 -17.86 -26.66
N ALA A 117 -4.95 -18.45 -25.87
CA ALA A 117 -3.95 -19.39 -26.34
C ALA A 117 -4.46 -20.83 -26.20
N ILE A 118 -4.14 -21.69 -27.16
CA ILE A 118 -4.53 -23.10 -27.21
C ILE A 118 -3.27 -23.94 -27.22
N LEU A 119 -3.13 -24.83 -26.25
CA LEU A 119 -2.00 -25.75 -26.15
C LEU A 119 -2.31 -27.07 -26.86
N SER A 120 -1.48 -27.44 -27.82
CA SER A 120 -1.54 -28.72 -28.53
C SER A 120 -0.26 -29.51 -28.30
N LYS A 121 -0.35 -30.73 -27.75
CA LYS A 121 0.85 -31.54 -27.49
C LYS A 121 1.56 -31.89 -28.81
N ASN A 122 2.86 -31.61 -28.89
CA ASN A 122 3.70 -31.93 -30.05
C ASN A 122 5.03 -32.53 -29.56
N GLY A 123 5.15 -33.87 -29.70
CA GLY A 123 6.32 -34.61 -29.21
C GLY A 123 6.56 -34.40 -27.71
N ASN A 124 7.74 -33.85 -27.37
CA ASN A 124 8.16 -33.55 -26.00
C ASN A 124 7.90 -32.10 -25.58
N SER A 125 7.05 -31.37 -26.30
CA SER A 125 6.65 -29.98 -25.99
C SER A 125 5.19 -29.73 -26.37
N TYR A 126 4.78 -28.46 -26.36
CA TYR A 126 3.47 -28.02 -26.83
C TYR A 126 3.61 -26.98 -27.94
N ASP A 127 2.77 -27.07 -28.96
CA ASP A 127 2.48 -25.96 -29.85
C ASP A 127 1.47 -25.02 -29.16
N ILE A 128 1.59 -23.73 -29.44
CA ILE A 128 0.72 -22.70 -28.87
C ILE A 128 0.09 -21.91 -30.03
N ASP A 129 -1.20 -22.14 -30.24
CA ASP A 129 -1.98 -21.37 -31.20
C ASP A 129 -2.70 -20.22 -30.50
N VAL A 130 -2.98 -19.14 -31.23
CA VAL A 130 -3.74 -17.99 -30.70
C VAL A 130 -5.03 -17.83 -31.48
N LYS A 131 -6.15 -17.79 -30.75
CA LYS A 131 -7.50 -17.64 -31.31
C LYS A 131 -8.18 -16.41 -30.73
N MET A 132 -8.56 -15.48 -31.60
CA MET A 132 -9.46 -14.37 -31.26
C MET A 132 -10.93 -14.79 -31.40
N GLY A 133 -11.84 -14.09 -30.70
CA GLY A 133 -13.28 -14.32 -30.83
C GLY A 133 -13.73 -15.67 -30.25
N ALA A 134 -13.05 -16.17 -29.21
CA ALA A 134 -13.39 -17.41 -28.54
C ALA A 134 -14.80 -17.38 -27.93
N SER A 135 -15.46 -18.53 -27.91
CA SER A 135 -16.74 -18.73 -27.23
C SER A 135 -16.58 -18.67 -25.70
N SER A 136 -17.69 -18.47 -24.97
CA SER A 136 -17.66 -18.44 -23.50
C SER A 136 -17.12 -19.74 -22.89
N LYS A 137 -17.39 -20.89 -23.52
CA LYS A 137 -16.87 -22.20 -23.08
C LYS A 137 -15.36 -22.28 -23.25
N GLU A 138 -14.85 -21.79 -24.38
CA GLU A 138 -13.40 -21.77 -24.65
C GLU A 138 -12.66 -20.81 -23.72
N LEU A 139 -13.25 -19.65 -23.41
CA LEU A 139 -12.70 -18.71 -22.42
C LEU A 139 -12.65 -19.32 -21.02
N GLN A 140 -13.69 -20.06 -20.62
CA GLN A 140 -13.70 -20.75 -19.33
C GLN A 140 -12.60 -21.82 -19.28
N PHE A 141 -12.45 -22.63 -20.33
CA PHE A 141 -11.39 -23.62 -20.41
C PHE A 141 -9.99 -22.97 -20.37
N ALA A 142 -9.78 -21.90 -21.14
CA ALA A 142 -8.51 -21.18 -21.17
C ALA A 142 -8.21 -20.39 -19.88
N SER A 143 -9.19 -20.22 -18.99
CA SER A 143 -8.95 -19.57 -17.69
C SER A 143 -8.12 -20.46 -16.75
N GLU A 144 -8.09 -21.76 -17.00
CA GLU A 144 -7.21 -22.70 -16.32
C GLU A 144 -5.84 -22.73 -17.01
N GLY A 145 -4.83 -22.19 -16.32
CA GLY A 145 -3.44 -22.23 -16.76
C GLY A 145 -2.72 -23.55 -16.44
N THR A 146 -1.44 -23.58 -16.77
CA THR A 146 -0.49 -24.65 -16.36
C THR A 146 0.21 -24.34 -15.05
N VAL A 147 -0.06 -23.18 -14.45
CA VAL A 147 0.44 -22.77 -13.12
C VAL A 147 -0.73 -22.51 -12.19
N THR A 148 -0.68 -23.12 -11.01
CA THR A 148 -1.65 -22.93 -9.93
C THR A 148 -0.93 -22.50 -8.66
N SER A 149 -1.67 -22.21 -7.58
CA SER A 149 -1.09 -21.96 -6.25
C SER A 149 -0.27 -23.14 -5.71
N LYS A 150 -0.49 -24.36 -6.22
CA LYS A 150 0.25 -25.58 -5.85
C LYS A 150 1.50 -25.82 -6.71
N GLY A 151 1.68 -25.07 -7.79
CA GLY A 151 2.79 -25.20 -8.73
C GLY A 151 2.37 -25.53 -10.16
N LEU A 152 3.29 -26.12 -10.92
CA LEU A 152 3.07 -26.54 -12.31
C LEU A 152 2.09 -27.70 -12.35
N GLN A 153 1.00 -27.57 -13.10
CA GLN A 153 0.07 -28.64 -13.41
C GLN A 153 0.31 -29.10 -14.85
N CYS A 154 0.85 -30.31 -15.03
CA CYS A 154 1.22 -30.80 -16.35
C CYS A 154 -0.01 -31.30 -17.13
N PRO A 155 -0.35 -30.72 -18.30
CA PRO A 155 -1.51 -31.18 -19.07
C PRO A 155 -1.34 -32.59 -19.65
N SER A 156 -0.10 -33.09 -19.81
CA SER A 156 0.14 -34.40 -20.42
C SER A 156 0.01 -35.56 -19.43
N CYS A 157 0.41 -35.38 -18.17
CA CYS A 157 0.40 -36.46 -17.18
C CYS A 157 -0.52 -36.19 -15.98
N GLY A 158 -1.12 -34.99 -15.91
CA GLY A 158 -2.06 -34.59 -14.85
C GLY A 158 -1.42 -34.36 -13.47
N LYS A 159 -0.10 -34.56 -13.33
CA LYS A 159 0.60 -34.38 -12.05
C LYS A 159 0.89 -32.90 -11.78
N THR A 160 0.92 -32.55 -10.51
CA THR A 160 1.28 -31.22 -10.02
C THR A 160 2.64 -31.25 -9.35
N THR A 161 3.53 -30.34 -9.72
CA THR A 161 4.87 -30.19 -9.15
C THR A 161 5.04 -28.79 -8.57
N PRO A 162 5.36 -28.63 -7.27
CA PRO A 162 5.65 -27.33 -6.68
C PRO A 162 6.80 -26.61 -7.39
N ILE A 163 6.70 -25.27 -7.53
CA ILE A 163 7.75 -24.48 -8.20
C ILE A 163 9.11 -24.63 -7.50
N SER A 164 9.15 -24.71 -6.18
CA SER A 164 10.39 -24.93 -5.42
C SER A 164 11.08 -26.26 -5.80
N ILE A 165 10.30 -27.32 -6.04
CA ILE A 165 10.82 -28.62 -6.50
C ILE A 165 11.33 -28.51 -7.94
N LEU A 166 10.62 -27.80 -8.82
CA LEU A 166 11.12 -27.54 -10.19
C LEU A 166 12.46 -26.82 -10.17
N ARG A 167 12.60 -25.82 -9.30
CA ARG A 167 13.85 -25.07 -9.12
C ARG A 167 14.98 -25.88 -8.50
N GLY A 168 14.68 -27.05 -7.91
CA GLY A 168 15.66 -27.85 -7.18
C GLY A 168 16.03 -27.27 -5.81
N ASP A 169 15.13 -26.47 -5.20
CA ASP A 169 15.34 -25.91 -3.87
C ASP A 169 15.40 -27.03 -2.84
N ARG A 170 16.39 -26.97 -1.96
CA ARG A 170 16.63 -27.98 -0.91
C ARG A 170 16.96 -27.32 0.42
N VAL A 171 16.73 -28.05 1.51
CA VAL A 171 17.17 -27.62 2.84
C VAL A 171 18.46 -28.39 3.17
N ASP A 172 19.51 -27.68 3.54
CA ASP A 172 20.77 -28.30 3.94
C ASP A 172 20.72 -28.86 5.38
N SER A 173 21.83 -29.46 5.84
CA SER A 173 21.93 -30.05 7.18
C SER A 173 21.76 -29.04 8.31
N ASN A 174 21.89 -27.75 8.03
CA ASN A 174 21.79 -26.66 9.00
C ASN A 174 20.39 -26.00 8.99
N GLY A 175 19.44 -26.55 8.22
CA GLY A 175 18.10 -25.98 8.10
C GLY A 175 18.03 -24.76 7.16
N THR A 176 19.10 -24.45 6.42
CA THR A 176 19.14 -23.32 5.49
C THR A 176 18.63 -23.74 4.11
N THR A 177 17.78 -22.91 3.50
CA THR A 177 17.31 -23.16 2.13
C THR A 177 18.42 -22.83 1.13
N VAL A 178 18.81 -23.83 0.34
CA VAL A 178 19.71 -23.70 -0.80
C VAL A 178 18.86 -23.71 -2.07
N TYR A 179 18.87 -22.60 -2.80
CA TYR A 179 18.14 -22.46 -4.06
C TYR A 179 18.87 -23.20 -5.19
N GLY A 180 18.11 -23.94 -6.00
CA GLY A 180 18.69 -24.88 -6.99
C GLY A 180 18.93 -24.31 -8.39
N LEU A 181 18.48 -23.08 -8.67
CA LEU A 181 18.67 -22.44 -9.96
C LEU A 181 20.13 -22.02 -10.20
N ARG A 182 20.58 -22.15 -11.45
CA ARG A 182 21.86 -21.59 -11.89
C ARG A 182 21.80 -20.07 -11.82
N GLN A 183 22.83 -19.47 -11.21
CA GLN A 183 23.03 -18.03 -11.24
C GLN A 183 23.61 -17.60 -12.60
N TRP A 184 23.03 -16.57 -13.19
CA TRP A 184 23.50 -16.02 -14.45
C TRP A 184 24.80 -15.22 -14.27
N GLY A 185 25.66 -15.22 -15.29
CA GLY A 185 26.90 -14.47 -15.33
C GLY A 185 26.70 -13.04 -15.84
N LYS A 186 27.68 -12.16 -15.58
CA LYS A 186 27.62 -10.72 -15.87
C LYS A 186 27.24 -10.35 -17.32
N THR A 187 27.67 -11.14 -18.29
CA THR A 187 27.44 -10.86 -19.73
C THR A 187 26.31 -11.69 -20.33
N GLU A 188 25.66 -12.54 -19.52
CA GLU A 188 24.51 -13.31 -19.97
C GLU A 188 23.26 -12.43 -19.99
N PHE A 189 22.34 -12.70 -20.91
CA PHE A 189 21.07 -11.97 -21.02
C PHE A 189 19.89 -12.88 -21.39
N ASP A 190 20.19 -14.17 -21.60
CA ASP A 190 19.25 -15.20 -22.01
C ASP A 190 19.59 -16.51 -21.30
N PHE A 191 18.63 -17.43 -21.28
CA PHE A 191 18.77 -18.75 -20.68
C PHE A 191 19.73 -19.64 -21.47
N ARG A 192 20.32 -20.64 -20.82
CA ARG A 192 21.08 -21.73 -21.46
C ARG A 192 20.20 -22.93 -21.75
N ASP A 193 20.63 -23.78 -22.69
CA ASP A 193 19.90 -25.00 -23.04
C ASP A 193 19.76 -25.99 -21.86
N ASP A 194 20.67 -25.94 -20.88
CA ASP A 194 20.66 -26.75 -19.66
C ASP A 194 19.97 -26.07 -18.46
N ASP A 195 19.42 -24.87 -18.62
CA ASP A 195 18.65 -24.20 -17.57
C ASP A 195 17.28 -24.87 -17.36
N ILE A 196 16.83 -24.89 -16.10
CA ILE A 196 15.50 -25.39 -15.71
C ILE A 196 14.39 -24.59 -16.38
N PHE A 197 14.60 -23.29 -16.50
CA PHE A 197 13.65 -22.35 -17.11
C PHE A 197 14.20 -21.82 -18.41
N SER A 198 13.34 -21.84 -19.44
CA SER A 198 13.56 -21.14 -20.70
C SER A 198 12.41 -20.20 -21.01
N GLU A 199 12.58 -19.30 -21.96
CA GLU A 199 11.59 -18.28 -22.33
C GLU A 199 11.08 -18.48 -23.76
N ARG A 200 9.77 -18.32 -23.97
CA ARG A 200 9.12 -18.45 -25.29
C ARG A 200 8.15 -17.32 -25.59
N LEU A 201 8.32 -16.67 -26.73
CA LEU A 201 7.30 -15.84 -27.34
C LEU A 201 6.14 -16.74 -27.80
N TYR A 202 4.92 -16.45 -27.37
CA TYR A 202 3.76 -17.27 -27.75
C TYR A 202 2.60 -16.48 -28.36
N ALA A 203 2.56 -15.16 -28.19
CA ALA A 203 1.57 -14.32 -28.84
C ALA A 203 2.14 -12.94 -29.18
N ILE A 204 1.69 -12.38 -30.30
CA ILE A 204 2.02 -11.02 -30.73
C ILE A 204 0.72 -10.26 -30.95
N LYS A 205 0.66 -9.02 -30.45
CA LYS A 205 -0.39 -8.06 -30.72
C LYS A 205 0.07 -7.12 -31.83
N TYR A 206 -0.54 -7.22 -33.00
CA TYR A 206 -0.27 -6.36 -34.16
C TYR A 206 -1.31 -5.26 -34.30
N GLU A 207 -0.89 -4.13 -34.86
CA GLU A 207 -1.73 -3.03 -35.35
C GLU A 207 -1.59 -2.92 -36.87
N ARG A 208 -2.73 -2.91 -37.55
CA ARG A 208 -2.82 -2.63 -38.98
C ARG A 208 -2.71 -1.14 -39.24
N THR A 209 -2.48 -0.77 -40.50
CA THR A 209 -2.42 0.63 -40.93
C THR A 209 -3.73 1.40 -40.73
N ASP A 210 -4.88 0.71 -40.60
CA ASP A 210 -6.19 1.30 -40.30
C ASP A 210 -6.46 1.43 -38.78
N GLY A 211 -5.49 1.08 -37.93
CA GLY A 211 -5.59 1.12 -36.47
C GLY A 211 -6.25 -0.12 -35.84
N GLN A 212 -6.73 -1.08 -36.64
CA GLN A 212 -7.31 -2.31 -36.09
C GLN A 212 -6.22 -3.20 -35.48
N ARG A 213 -6.50 -3.71 -34.28
CA ARG A 213 -5.58 -4.55 -33.50
C ARG A 213 -6.03 -6.00 -33.51
N TYR A 214 -5.07 -6.91 -33.65
CA TYR A 214 -5.32 -8.34 -33.61
C TYR A 214 -4.17 -9.10 -32.95
N TYR A 215 -4.43 -10.34 -32.56
CA TYR A 215 -3.45 -11.24 -31.96
C TYR A 215 -3.19 -12.43 -32.87
N CYS A 216 -1.95 -12.89 -32.91
CA CYS A 216 -1.56 -14.14 -33.57
C CYS A 216 -0.46 -14.86 -32.79
N ALA A 217 -0.29 -16.15 -33.06
CA ALA A 217 0.89 -16.89 -32.67
C ALA A 217 2.08 -16.44 -33.56
N PRO A 218 3.32 -16.42 -33.02
CA PRO A 218 4.49 -16.06 -33.81
C PRO A 218 4.73 -17.08 -34.93
N ASN A 219 5.00 -16.59 -36.14
CA ASN A 219 5.40 -17.43 -37.27
C ASN A 219 6.93 -17.57 -37.37
N GLU A 220 7.43 -18.30 -38.37
CA GLU A 220 8.88 -18.48 -38.58
C GLU A 220 9.66 -17.16 -38.71
N ARG A 221 9.06 -16.14 -39.35
CA ARG A 221 9.67 -14.82 -39.49
C ARG A 221 9.75 -14.10 -38.15
N ASP A 222 8.72 -14.18 -37.32
CA ASP A 222 8.73 -13.60 -35.98
C ASP A 222 9.83 -14.23 -35.10
N LEU A 223 10.00 -15.56 -35.19
CA LEU A 223 11.06 -16.29 -34.49
C LEU A 223 12.46 -15.98 -35.05
N ALA A 224 12.58 -15.78 -36.36
CA ALA A 224 13.81 -15.29 -36.98
C ALA A 224 14.15 -13.86 -36.51
N ASN A 225 13.14 -13.01 -36.29
CA ASN A 225 13.33 -11.68 -35.70
C ASN A 225 13.82 -11.77 -34.24
N GLU A 226 13.29 -12.68 -33.42
CA GLU A 226 13.84 -12.93 -32.07
C GLU A 226 15.32 -13.30 -32.13
N THR A 227 15.66 -14.22 -33.03
CA THR A 227 17.04 -14.69 -33.22
C THR A 227 17.95 -13.55 -33.68
N LYS A 228 17.47 -12.69 -34.57
CA LYS A 228 18.19 -11.51 -35.05
C LYS A 228 18.47 -10.53 -33.90
N VAL A 229 17.48 -10.22 -33.07
CA VAL A 229 17.67 -9.31 -31.93
C VAL A 229 18.60 -9.91 -30.88
N ARG A 230 18.45 -11.19 -30.54
CA ARG A 230 19.37 -11.91 -29.65
C ARG A 230 20.82 -11.84 -30.14
N LYS A 231 21.03 -12.02 -31.45
CA LYS A 231 22.37 -11.91 -32.06
C LYS A 231 22.96 -10.51 -31.90
N ILE A 232 22.17 -9.47 -32.15
CA ILE A 232 22.60 -8.07 -31.95
C ILE A 232 23.02 -7.85 -30.48
N VAL A 233 22.20 -8.29 -29.52
CA VAL A 233 22.55 -8.13 -28.09
C VAL A 233 23.81 -8.93 -27.76
N ALA A 234 23.93 -10.18 -28.20
CA ALA A 234 25.10 -11.01 -27.94
C ALA A 234 26.41 -10.39 -28.48
N GLU A 235 26.37 -9.80 -29.68
CA GLU A 235 27.54 -9.16 -30.30
C GLU A 235 27.93 -7.84 -29.59
N ASN A 236 27.00 -7.21 -28.87
CA ASN A 236 27.21 -5.86 -28.33
C ASN A 236 27.17 -5.76 -26.80
N ILE A 237 26.68 -6.76 -26.06
CA ILE A 237 26.39 -6.66 -24.62
C ILE A 237 27.60 -6.18 -23.81
N VAL A 238 28.78 -6.71 -24.10
CA VAL A 238 30.03 -6.31 -23.42
C VAL A 238 30.35 -4.84 -23.69
N SER A 239 30.32 -4.42 -24.95
CA SER A 239 30.61 -3.04 -25.33
C SER A 239 29.54 -2.07 -24.79
N TRP A 240 28.27 -2.46 -24.78
CA TRP A 240 27.20 -1.66 -24.18
C TRP A 240 27.38 -1.51 -22.67
N GLN A 241 27.80 -2.56 -21.97
CA GLN A 241 28.11 -2.51 -20.54
C GLN A 241 29.32 -1.60 -20.26
N GLU A 242 30.39 -1.69 -21.04
CA GLU A 242 31.56 -0.81 -20.94
C GLU A 242 31.20 0.67 -21.21
N GLN A 243 30.30 0.92 -22.15
CA GLN A 243 29.80 2.25 -22.46
C GLN A 243 28.77 2.77 -21.44
N GLY A 244 28.28 1.93 -20.53
CA GLY A 244 27.21 2.26 -19.57
C GLY A 244 25.83 2.40 -20.21
N LEU A 245 25.60 1.78 -21.38
CA LEU A 245 24.30 1.77 -22.08
C LEU A 245 23.39 0.64 -21.62
N VAL A 246 23.97 -0.41 -21.01
CA VAL A 246 23.26 -1.52 -20.38
C VAL A 246 23.88 -1.74 -19.00
N PRO A 247 23.08 -1.99 -17.95
CA PRO A 247 23.61 -2.23 -16.62
C PRO A 247 24.58 -3.40 -16.58
N SER A 248 25.59 -3.27 -15.75
CA SER A 248 26.54 -4.35 -15.45
C SER A 248 26.79 -4.52 -13.95
N VAL A 249 25.96 -3.87 -13.14
CA VAL A 249 25.98 -3.88 -11.68
C VAL A 249 25.26 -5.12 -11.19
N SER A 250 25.87 -5.83 -10.24
CA SER A 250 25.27 -6.97 -9.57
C SER A 250 24.10 -6.52 -8.68
N ILE A 251 23.08 -7.37 -8.59
CA ILE A 251 21.98 -7.19 -7.64
C ILE A 251 22.50 -7.52 -6.25
N GLU A 252 22.43 -6.57 -5.34
CA GLU A 252 22.81 -6.78 -3.94
C GLU A 252 21.69 -7.50 -3.20
N SER A 253 22.05 -8.41 -2.28
CA SER A 253 21.07 -9.18 -1.50
C SER A 253 20.24 -8.28 -0.60
N GLY A 254 18.96 -8.62 -0.40
CA GLY A 254 17.98 -7.75 0.23
C GLY A 254 16.59 -8.35 0.23
N TYR A 255 15.66 -7.69 0.93
CA TYR A 255 14.31 -8.21 1.14
C TYR A 255 13.56 -8.45 -0.20
N ASN A 256 13.53 -7.43 -1.06
CA ASN A 256 12.91 -7.47 -2.38
C ASN A 256 13.85 -8.07 -3.44
N THR A 257 15.15 -7.80 -3.37
CA THR A 257 16.11 -8.20 -4.41
C THR A 257 16.46 -9.69 -4.38
N ASP A 258 16.41 -10.36 -3.22
CA ASP A 258 16.62 -11.80 -3.13
C ASP A 258 15.58 -12.61 -3.93
N GLN A 259 14.39 -12.03 -4.15
CA GLN A 259 13.33 -12.66 -4.92
C GLN A 259 13.76 -12.99 -6.35
N VAL A 260 14.34 -12.05 -7.08
CA VAL A 260 14.75 -12.29 -8.47
C VAL A 260 15.93 -13.24 -8.58
N ILE A 261 16.81 -13.25 -7.57
CA ILE A 261 17.95 -14.17 -7.49
C ILE A 261 17.43 -15.60 -7.27
N ARG A 262 16.60 -15.83 -6.25
CA ARG A 262 16.13 -17.18 -5.90
C ARG A 262 15.11 -17.76 -6.87
N GLU A 263 14.26 -16.91 -7.47
CA GLU A 263 13.16 -17.36 -8.32
C GLU A 263 13.53 -17.49 -9.80
N ARG A 264 14.62 -16.84 -10.24
CA ARG A 264 15.05 -16.83 -11.65
C ARG A 264 16.57 -16.99 -11.87
N GLY A 265 17.39 -16.95 -10.83
CA GLY A 265 18.85 -16.97 -10.98
C GLY A 265 19.45 -15.66 -11.48
N TRP A 266 18.66 -14.57 -11.47
CA TRP A 266 19.09 -13.27 -11.97
C TRP A 266 19.94 -12.53 -10.95
N THR A 267 21.22 -12.33 -11.26
CA THR A 267 22.23 -11.73 -10.36
C THR A 267 22.72 -10.34 -10.79
N TYR A 268 22.28 -9.82 -11.94
CA TYR A 268 22.62 -8.49 -12.47
C TYR A 268 21.36 -7.80 -12.99
N TRP A 269 21.31 -6.48 -12.86
CA TRP A 269 20.09 -5.70 -13.16
C TRP A 269 19.61 -5.79 -14.61
N HIS A 270 20.51 -6.00 -15.58
CA HIS A 270 20.13 -6.17 -16.99
C HIS A 270 19.43 -7.51 -17.25
N HIS A 271 19.56 -8.51 -16.37
CA HIS A 271 18.84 -9.79 -16.50
C HIS A 271 17.32 -9.63 -16.36
N LEU A 272 16.83 -8.53 -15.81
CA LEU A 272 15.39 -8.24 -15.74
C LEU A 272 14.80 -7.81 -17.10
N PHE A 273 15.59 -7.79 -18.18
CA PHE A 273 15.17 -7.32 -19.51
C PHE A 273 15.57 -8.30 -20.61
N ASN A 274 14.61 -8.69 -21.47
CA ASN A 274 14.89 -9.56 -22.60
C ASN A 274 15.65 -8.83 -23.72
N ALA A 275 16.09 -9.59 -24.73
CA ALA A 275 16.90 -9.03 -25.81
C ALA A 275 16.25 -7.83 -26.54
N ARG A 276 14.93 -7.88 -26.75
CA ARG A 276 14.18 -6.75 -27.37
C ARG A 276 14.16 -5.52 -26.48
N GLN A 277 13.92 -5.72 -25.19
CA GLN A 277 13.93 -4.65 -24.19
C GLN A 277 15.33 -4.01 -24.08
N LEU A 278 16.38 -4.83 -23.98
CA LEU A 278 17.77 -4.35 -23.93
C LEU A 278 18.14 -3.53 -25.17
N TYR A 279 17.80 -4.02 -26.37
CA TYR A 279 18.07 -3.31 -27.61
C TYR A 279 17.32 -1.97 -27.67
N LEU A 280 16.02 -1.96 -27.36
CA LEU A 280 15.20 -0.75 -27.38
C LEU A 280 15.70 0.29 -26.38
N LEU A 281 15.88 -0.11 -25.12
CA LEU A 281 16.27 0.79 -24.03
C LEU A 281 17.68 1.35 -24.24
N SER A 282 18.65 0.52 -24.62
CA SER A 282 20.01 0.99 -24.92
C SER A 282 20.05 1.93 -26.12
N THR A 283 19.19 1.73 -27.12
CA THR A 283 19.10 2.63 -28.27
C THR A 283 18.52 3.99 -27.86
N ILE A 284 17.44 4.03 -27.07
CA ILE A 284 16.91 5.28 -26.49
C ILE A 284 17.99 5.99 -25.66
N TYR A 285 18.67 5.24 -24.78
CA TYR A 285 19.75 5.74 -23.93
C TYR A 285 20.83 6.46 -24.74
N GLN A 286 21.31 5.84 -25.82
CA GLN A 286 22.33 6.44 -26.69
C GLN A 286 21.90 7.79 -27.27
N HIS A 287 20.62 7.97 -27.58
CA HIS A 287 20.11 9.23 -28.14
C HIS A 287 19.95 10.31 -27.05
N ILE A 288 19.65 9.93 -25.80
CA ILE A 288 19.64 10.87 -24.67
C ILE A 288 21.05 11.41 -24.42
N LEU A 289 22.06 10.55 -24.41
CA LEU A 289 23.47 10.95 -24.21
C LEU A 289 24.01 11.93 -25.25
N LYS A 290 23.39 12.02 -26.44
CA LYS A 290 23.80 12.95 -27.50
C LYS A 290 23.24 14.36 -27.30
N SER A 291 22.34 14.57 -26.36
CA SER A 291 21.78 15.89 -26.08
C SER A 291 22.77 16.73 -25.27
N ASP A 292 23.04 17.94 -25.72
CA ASP A 292 23.83 18.93 -24.97
C ASP A 292 22.96 19.77 -24.01
N SER A 293 21.63 19.71 -24.13
CA SER A 293 20.71 20.42 -23.25
C SER A 293 20.48 19.62 -21.96
N HIS A 294 20.83 20.21 -20.82
CA HIS A 294 20.58 19.64 -19.49
C HIS A 294 19.09 19.29 -19.29
N LEU A 295 18.17 20.19 -19.68
CA LEU A 295 16.74 19.95 -19.57
C LEU A 295 16.27 18.74 -20.40
N ASN A 296 16.82 18.56 -21.60
CA ASN A 296 16.53 17.41 -22.44
C ASN A 296 17.17 16.13 -21.91
N GLN A 297 18.35 16.19 -21.32
CA GLN A 297 18.99 15.04 -20.65
C GLN A 297 18.11 14.55 -19.50
N VAL A 298 17.66 15.46 -18.63
CA VAL A 298 16.77 15.13 -17.50
C VAL A 298 15.42 14.61 -18.00
N ALA A 299 14.79 15.27 -18.98
CA ALA A 299 13.53 14.80 -19.55
C ALA A 299 13.67 13.42 -20.22
N GLY A 300 14.79 13.19 -20.91
CA GLY A 300 15.13 11.90 -21.49
C GLY A 300 15.30 10.81 -20.42
N LEU A 301 15.97 11.13 -19.31
CA LEU A 301 16.16 10.24 -18.17
C LEU A 301 14.82 9.81 -17.55
N LEU A 302 13.91 10.76 -17.32
CA LEU A 302 12.55 10.48 -16.84
C LEU A 302 11.76 9.60 -17.81
N GLY A 303 11.84 9.90 -19.12
CA GLY A 303 11.20 9.10 -20.16
C GLY A 303 11.76 7.67 -20.24
N LEU A 304 13.07 7.51 -20.09
CA LEU A 304 13.75 6.23 -20.04
C LEU A 304 13.30 5.43 -18.81
N ASN A 305 13.28 6.04 -17.61
CA ASN A 305 12.81 5.39 -16.39
C ASN A 305 11.37 4.91 -16.50
N LYS A 306 10.48 5.72 -17.08
CA LYS A 306 9.10 5.29 -17.35
C LYS A 306 9.03 4.14 -18.36
N CYS A 307 9.92 4.09 -19.35
CA CYS A 307 10.01 2.96 -20.27
C CYS A 307 10.56 1.70 -19.58
N ILE A 308 11.55 1.84 -18.69
CA ILE A 308 12.13 0.76 -17.89
C ILE A 308 11.08 0.12 -16.98
N ASP A 309 10.30 0.91 -16.24
CA ASP A 309 9.23 0.43 -15.36
C ASP A 309 8.14 -0.33 -16.15
N TRP A 310 7.82 0.14 -17.35
CA TRP A 310 6.75 -0.44 -18.19
C TRP A 310 7.22 -1.45 -19.24
N ASN A 311 8.50 -1.81 -19.27
CA ASN A 311 9.05 -2.73 -20.27
C ASN A 311 10.21 -3.59 -19.76
N SER A 312 9.95 -4.33 -18.67
CA SER A 312 10.86 -5.37 -18.13
C SER A 312 10.22 -6.76 -18.22
N ARG A 313 10.95 -7.82 -17.82
CA ARG A 313 10.41 -9.18 -17.63
C ARG A 313 9.41 -9.29 -16.47
N LEU A 314 9.37 -8.27 -15.61
CA LEU A 314 8.48 -8.19 -14.45
C LEU A 314 7.11 -7.56 -14.80
N CYS A 315 6.95 -7.05 -16.02
CA CYS A 315 5.71 -6.43 -16.50
C CYS A 315 4.62 -7.47 -16.76
N ARG A 316 3.64 -7.58 -15.85
CA ARG A 316 2.50 -8.49 -16.06
C ARG A 316 1.70 -8.11 -17.30
N TRP A 317 1.15 -9.12 -17.97
CA TRP A 317 0.14 -8.91 -19.00
C TRP A 317 -1.25 -8.77 -18.36
N ASN A 318 -1.91 -7.63 -18.54
CA ASN A 318 -3.29 -7.43 -18.12
C ASN A 318 -4.23 -7.83 -19.26
N GLY A 319 -4.93 -8.95 -19.12
CA GLY A 319 -5.94 -9.41 -20.08
C GLY A 319 -7.36 -8.91 -19.82
N GLY A 320 -7.54 -7.94 -18.91
CA GLY A 320 -8.85 -7.41 -18.51
C GLY A 320 -9.59 -6.69 -19.64
N VAL A 321 -10.92 -6.58 -19.52
CA VAL A 321 -11.72 -5.82 -20.49
C VAL A 321 -11.25 -4.36 -20.49
N GLY A 322 -10.93 -3.83 -21.68
CA GLY A 322 -10.39 -2.48 -21.84
C GLY A 322 -8.91 -2.30 -21.50
N ASN A 323 -8.24 -3.32 -20.95
CA ASN A 323 -6.90 -3.21 -20.36
C ASN A 323 -5.87 -4.17 -20.98
N GLU A 324 -6.10 -4.65 -22.20
CA GLU A 324 -5.24 -5.64 -22.88
C GLU A 324 -3.85 -5.11 -23.26
N LYS A 325 -2.97 -4.93 -22.26
CA LYS A 325 -1.64 -4.32 -22.36
C LYS A 325 -0.69 -4.86 -21.28
N ALA A 326 0.61 -4.62 -21.47
CA ALA A 326 1.61 -4.83 -20.43
C ALA A 326 1.50 -3.72 -19.36
N GLU A 327 1.48 -4.09 -18.09
CA GLU A 327 1.49 -3.19 -16.94
C GLU A 327 2.90 -3.00 -16.35
N GLN A 328 3.04 -2.02 -15.48
CA GLN A 328 4.30 -1.66 -14.84
C GLN A 328 4.87 -2.74 -13.93
N THR A 329 6.18 -2.67 -13.69
CA THR A 329 6.96 -3.57 -12.83
C THR A 329 6.49 -3.49 -11.39
N PHE A 330 6.30 -2.27 -10.86
CA PHE A 330 6.02 -2.02 -9.45
C PHE A 330 4.52 -1.91 -9.10
N TYR A 331 3.64 -2.71 -9.69
CA TYR A 331 2.19 -2.64 -9.42
C TYR A 331 1.81 -2.89 -7.94
N ASN A 332 2.71 -3.49 -7.16
CA ASN A 332 2.59 -3.69 -5.70
C ASN A 332 3.93 -3.42 -4.97
N GLN A 333 4.80 -2.57 -5.54
CA GLN A 333 6.09 -2.18 -4.93
C GLN A 333 7.05 -3.37 -4.64
N ALA A 334 7.09 -4.38 -5.53
CA ALA A 334 7.97 -5.54 -5.39
C ALA A 334 8.48 -6.05 -6.76
N PHE A 335 9.55 -6.86 -6.75
CA PHE A 335 10.13 -7.48 -7.94
C PHE A 335 9.50 -8.85 -8.27
N ASN A 336 8.21 -8.87 -8.58
CA ASN A 336 7.46 -10.11 -8.81
C ASN A 336 7.93 -10.86 -10.06
N THR A 337 8.43 -12.08 -9.92
CA THR A 337 8.88 -12.88 -11.08
C THR A 337 7.71 -13.53 -11.82
N MET A 338 7.38 -13.00 -12.99
CA MET A 338 6.23 -13.42 -13.78
C MET A 338 6.46 -14.76 -14.47
N MET A 339 5.46 -15.64 -14.50
CA MET A 339 5.47 -16.86 -15.32
C MET A 339 5.17 -16.56 -16.80
N ASN A 340 4.36 -15.53 -17.04
CA ASN A 340 4.13 -14.96 -18.35
C ASN A 340 4.06 -13.43 -18.24
N TRP A 341 4.62 -12.72 -19.21
CA TRP A 341 4.77 -11.27 -19.15
C TRP A 341 4.56 -10.63 -20.51
N GLY A 342 4.29 -9.32 -20.50
CA GLY A 342 4.20 -8.50 -21.70
C GLY A 342 5.50 -7.74 -21.95
N THR A 343 5.91 -7.67 -23.21
CA THR A 343 6.99 -6.78 -23.70
C THR A 343 6.39 -5.80 -24.68
N ARG A 344 6.67 -4.50 -24.50
CA ARG A 344 6.23 -3.44 -25.41
C ARG A 344 7.22 -3.28 -26.55
N SER A 345 6.69 -3.11 -27.76
CA SER A 345 7.44 -2.59 -28.91
C SER A 345 7.71 -1.09 -28.72
N LEU A 346 8.44 -0.45 -29.64
CA LEU A 346 8.58 1.02 -29.62
C LEU A 346 7.21 1.72 -29.70
N LEU A 347 6.31 1.25 -30.57
CA LEU A 347 4.96 1.79 -30.66
C LEU A 347 4.20 1.63 -29.34
N GLY A 348 4.32 0.48 -28.67
CA GLY A 348 3.75 0.26 -27.34
C GLY A 348 4.41 1.10 -26.24
N ALA A 349 5.70 1.42 -26.37
CA ALA A 349 6.45 2.26 -25.44
C ALA A 349 6.17 3.77 -25.60
N SER A 350 5.54 4.19 -26.71
CA SER A 350 5.18 5.59 -26.95
C SER A 350 4.39 6.23 -25.80
N THR A 351 3.48 5.49 -25.16
CA THR A 351 2.70 5.98 -24.01
C THR A 351 3.54 6.22 -22.75
N SER A 352 4.70 5.58 -22.66
CA SER A 352 5.66 5.77 -21.57
C SER A 352 6.66 6.88 -21.89
N TRP A 353 7.13 6.93 -23.14
CA TRP A 353 8.09 7.93 -23.61
C TRP A 353 7.50 9.34 -23.70
N PHE A 354 6.30 9.47 -24.28
CA PHE A 354 5.58 10.74 -24.38
C PHE A 354 4.69 10.95 -23.16
N TYR A 355 5.31 11.19 -22.01
CA TYR A 355 4.59 11.48 -20.77
C TYR A 355 4.08 12.92 -20.74
N ASP A 356 2.95 13.12 -20.05
CA ASP A 356 2.33 14.43 -19.91
C ASP A 356 3.13 15.33 -18.95
N ILE A 357 3.32 16.58 -19.37
CA ILE A 357 3.98 17.63 -18.58
C ILE A 357 2.95 18.74 -18.34
N ASN A 358 2.41 18.78 -17.13
CA ASN A 358 1.42 19.76 -16.71
C ASN A 358 2.13 20.95 -16.06
N ALA A 359 2.57 21.88 -16.91
CA ALA A 359 3.31 23.03 -16.43
C ALA A 359 2.45 23.99 -15.60
N THR A 360 3.04 24.55 -14.55
CA THR A 360 2.41 25.49 -13.64
C THR A 360 3.42 26.55 -13.17
N GLN A 361 2.91 27.66 -12.63
CA GLN A 361 3.78 28.67 -12.05
C GLN A 361 4.32 28.15 -10.71
N VAL A 362 5.64 28.15 -10.57
CA VAL A 362 6.35 27.77 -9.34
C VAL A 362 7.47 28.77 -9.06
N ASN A 363 7.86 28.88 -7.79
CA ASN A 363 9.04 29.62 -7.39
C ASN A 363 10.31 28.82 -7.73
N LEU A 364 11.05 29.29 -8.73
CA LEU A 364 12.28 28.67 -9.24
C LEU A 364 13.52 28.95 -8.38
N ASP A 365 13.42 29.78 -7.34
CA ASP A 365 14.52 30.03 -6.39
C ASP A 365 14.73 28.87 -5.38
N SER A 366 14.04 27.76 -5.59
CA SER A 366 14.07 26.58 -4.74
C SER A 366 15.35 25.77 -4.92
N ILE A 367 15.85 25.20 -3.82
CA ILE A 367 17.15 24.49 -3.78
C ILE A 367 16.88 23.01 -3.53
N PHE A 368 17.68 22.15 -4.15
CA PHE A 368 17.63 20.72 -3.92
C PHE A 368 19.03 20.11 -3.79
N ASP A 369 19.20 19.24 -2.78
CA ASP A 369 20.46 18.54 -2.51
C ASP A 369 20.25 17.03 -2.34
N ILE A 370 21.16 16.21 -2.87
CA ILE A 370 21.22 14.79 -2.50
C ILE A 370 22.09 14.60 -1.25
N THR A 371 21.45 14.61 -0.09
CA THR A 371 22.15 14.52 1.19
C THR A 371 21.35 13.71 2.20
N ASP A 372 22.08 13.15 3.16
CA ASP A 372 21.48 12.56 4.34
C ASP A 372 20.77 13.64 5.17
N ALA A 373 19.59 13.34 5.69
CA ALA A 373 18.82 14.23 6.55
C ALA A 373 19.57 14.63 7.83
N ARG A 374 20.48 13.76 8.31
CA ARG A 374 21.38 14.04 9.45
C ARG A 374 22.37 15.17 9.17
N ASP A 375 22.72 15.37 7.90
CA ASP A 375 23.79 16.28 7.47
C ASP A 375 23.25 17.55 6.79
N VAL A 376 21.94 17.73 6.72
CA VAL A 376 21.30 18.93 6.14
C VAL A 376 21.79 20.20 6.83
N GLN A 377 22.25 21.17 6.03
CA GLN A 377 22.76 22.47 6.52
C GLN A 377 21.84 23.66 6.18
N ALA A 378 20.79 23.43 5.40
CA ALA A 378 19.86 24.49 5.02
C ALA A 378 19.00 24.91 6.21
N THR A 379 18.86 26.22 6.42
CA THR A 379 17.95 26.76 7.45
C THR A 379 16.58 27.09 6.83
N CYS A 380 15.51 26.54 7.41
CA CYS A 380 14.14 26.73 6.93
C CYS A 380 13.25 27.36 8.02
N ASP A 381 12.22 28.10 7.58
CA ASP A 381 11.20 28.64 8.50
C ASP A 381 10.23 27.53 8.95
N TYR A 382 9.92 26.62 8.01
CA TYR A 382 9.07 25.46 8.24
C TYR A 382 9.74 24.21 7.68
N TRP A 383 9.82 23.15 8.48
CA TRP A 383 10.11 21.81 7.97
C TRP A 383 8.78 21.07 7.81
N VAL A 384 8.53 20.47 6.65
CA VAL A 384 7.36 19.64 6.40
C VAL A 384 7.88 18.31 5.88
N THR A 385 7.64 17.23 6.61
CA THR A 385 8.28 15.93 6.35
C THR A 385 7.29 14.79 6.41
N ASP A 386 7.46 13.84 5.50
CA ASP A 386 6.81 12.52 5.52
C ASP A 386 7.90 11.43 5.63
N PRO A 387 8.44 11.19 6.84
CA PRO A 387 9.59 10.32 7.00
C PRO A 387 9.17 8.83 6.93
N PRO A 388 10.12 7.92 6.65
CA PRO A 388 9.83 6.50 6.53
C PRO A 388 9.51 5.88 7.90
N TYR A 389 8.24 5.59 8.17
CA TYR A 389 7.80 4.91 9.41
C TYR A 389 7.46 3.44 9.16
N ALA A 390 7.90 2.57 10.08
CA ALA A 390 7.63 1.13 10.10
C ALA A 390 8.06 0.39 8.81
N ASP A 391 7.76 -0.91 8.68
CA ASP A 391 8.16 -1.81 7.58
C ASP A 391 7.64 -1.43 6.16
N ALA A 392 7.42 -0.16 5.88
CA ALA A 392 6.82 0.35 4.67
C ALA A 392 7.87 0.54 3.56
N VAL A 393 7.88 -0.39 2.60
CA VAL A 393 8.52 -0.30 1.28
C VAL A 393 10.04 -0.03 1.30
N ASN A 394 10.85 -1.01 0.90
CA ASN A 394 12.31 -0.86 0.78
C ASN A 394 12.73 -0.05 -0.45
N TYR A 395 12.44 1.25 -0.48
CA TYR A 395 12.77 2.15 -1.61
C TYR A 395 14.25 2.13 -1.99
N HIS A 396 15.13 1.97 -1.00
CA HIS A 396 16.57 1.86 -1.21
C HIS A 396 16.94 0.64 -2.08
N GLU A 397 16.19 -0.48 -2.01
CA GLU A 397 16.37 -1.62 -2.91
C GLU A 397 15.64 -1.44 -4.24
N LEU A 398 14.42 -0.90 -4.21
CA LEU A 398 13.61 -0.76 -5.42
C LEU A 398 14.20 0.25 -6.41
N SER A 399 14.78 1.35 -5.90
CA SER A 399 15.40 2.40 -6.73
C SER A 399 16.65 1.94 -7.48
N GLU A 400 17.34 0.90 -7.00
CA GLU A 400 18.52 0.34 -7.66
C GLU A 400 18.20 -0.21 -9.06
N PHE A 401 16.96 -0.62 -9.29
CA PHE A 401 16.46 -0.99 -10.61
C PHE A 401 16.61 0.14 -11.65
N PHE A 402 16.39 1.39 -11.24
CA PHE A 402 16.57 2.57 -12.10
C PHE A 402 18.03 3.06 -12.07
N LEU A 403 18.64 3.17 -10.88
CA LEU A 403 20.01 3.65 -10.72
C LEU A 403 21.03 2.80 -11.51
N ALA A 404 20.76 1.51 -11.68
CA ALA A 404 21.59 0.61 -12.48
C ALA A 404 21.67 1.04 -13.96
N TRP A 405 20.61 1.66 -14.50
CA TRP A 405 20.61 2.30 -15.82
C TRP A 405 21.13 3.74 -15.73
N ASP A 406 20.62 4.52 -14.78
CA ASP A 406 20.75 5.97 -14.77
C ASP A 406 22.16 6.49 -14.49
N LYS A 407 23.04 5.67 -13.90
CA LYS A 407 24.38 6.06 -13.43
C LYS A 407 25.11 7.04 -14.35
N LYS A 408 25.27 6.71 -15.63
CA LYS A 408 26.04 7.56 -16.55
C LYS A 408 25.25 8.82 -16.98
N LEU A 409 23.92 8.73 -17.10
CA LEU A 409 23.08 9.89 -17.42
C LEU A 409 23.01 10.87 -16.25
N LEU A 410 22.91 10.39 -15.01
CA LEU A 410 22.98 11.21 -13.80
C LEU A 410 24.33 11.91 -13.70
N GLN A 411 25.45 11.23 -13.93
CA GLN A 411 26.77 11.89 -13.92
C GLN A 411 26.93 12.98 -14.97
N VAL A 412 26.22 12.89 -16.09
CA VAL A 412 26.24 13.92 -17.15
C VAL A 412 25.31 15.08 -16.79
N ALA A 413 24.11 14.78 -16.31
CA ALA A 413 23.11 15.80 -15.97
C ALA A 413 23.47 16.54 -14.67
N PHE A 414 23.96 15.82 -13.65
CA PHE A 414 24.29 16.30 -12.31
C PHE A 414 25.69 15.79 -11.90
N PRO A 415 26.78 16.39 -12.39
CA PRO A 415 28.15 15.91 -12.14
C PRO A 415 28.55 15.85 -10.67
N GLU A 416 27.94 16.67 -9.83
CA GLU A 416 28.14 16.74 -8.38
C GLU A 416 27.41 15.64 -7.60
N TRP A 417 26.52 14.88 -8.25
CA TRP A 417 25.75 13.84 -7.60
C TRP A 417 26.49 12.50 -7.53
N TYR A 418 26.38 11.81 -6.40
CA TYR A 418 26.60 10.37 -6.37
C TYR A 418 25.42 9.63 -7.02
N THR A 419 25.64 8.38 -7.42
CA THR A 419 24.67 7.59 -8.22
C THR A 419 24.36 6.23 -7.61
N ASP A 420 24.70 6.01 -6.35
CA ASP A 420 24.33 4.81 -5.61
C ASP A 420 23.17 5.08 -4.65
N SER A 421 22.43 4.03 -4.28
CA SER A 421 21.25 4.12 -3.41
C SER A 421 21.58 4.55 -1.98
N LYS A 422 22.88 4.54 -1.60
CA LYS A 422 23.36 4.72 -0.23
C LYS A 422 22.59 3.85 0.77
N ARG A 423 22.17 2.64 0.37
CA ARG A 423 21.24 1.82 1.17
C ARG A 423 21.66 1.60 2.63
N ILE A 424 22.96 1.62 2.92
CA ILE A 424 23.52 1.48 4.28
C ILE A 424 23.11 2.66 5.18
N LEU A 425 22.99 3.86 4.62
CA LEU A 425 22.60 5.07 5.34
C LEU A 425 21.09 5.27 5.39
N ALA A 426 20.31 4.52 4.61
CA ALA A 426 18.86 4.65 4.57
C ALA A 426 18.25 4.42 5.96
N VAL A 427 17.31 5.30 6.35
CA VAL A 427 16.55 5.16 7.59
C VAL A 427 15.63 3.94 7.46
N ARG A 428 15.79 2.95 8.34
CA ARG A 428 15.05 1.68 8.35
C ARG A 428 14.39 1.49 9.70
N GLY A 429 13.27 0.76 9.74
CA GLY A 429 12.62 0.33 10.98
C GLY A 429 13.39 -0.75 11.74
N ASP A 430 14.70 -0.58 11.94
CA ASP A 430 15.55 -1.48 12.72
C ASP A 430 15.80 -0.96 14.16
N GLU A 431 16.63 -1.67 14.94
CA GLU A 431 16.95 -1.30 16.33
C GLU A 431 17.51 0.12 16.50
N HIS A 432 18.04 0.74 15.43
CA HIS A 432 18.65 2.06 15.43
C HIS A 432 17.74 3.16 14.87
N PHE A 433 16.52 2.81 14.44
CA PHE A 433 15.54 3.73 13.86
C PHE A 433 15.34 4.98 14.73
N SER A 434 15.04 4.79 16.01
CA SER A 434 14.72 5.90 16.92
C SER A 434 15.91 6.84 17.14
N HIS A 435 17.14 6.30 17.23
CA HIS A 435 18.34 7.14 17.35
C HIS A 435 18.57 7.97 16.10
N THR A 436 18.43 7.36 14.92
CA THR A 436 18.59 8.06 13.63
C THR A 436 17.56 9.18 13.50
N MET A 437 16.30 8.93 13.87
CA MET A 437 15.25 9.96 13.84
C MET A 437 15.51 11.09 14.84
N ILE A 438 16.04 10.80 16.03
CA ILE A 438 16.44 11.82 17.01
C ILE A 438 17.54 12.72 16.42
N GLU A 439 18.57 12.13 15.79
CA GLU A 439 19.65 12.90 15.14
C GLU A 439 19.10 13.82 14.06
N ILE A 440 18.22 13.31 13.19
CA ILE A 440 17.61 14.07 12.11
C ILE A 440 16.77 15.23 12.66
N TYR A 441 15.81 14.95 13.54
CA TYR A 441 14.91 15.99 14.06
C TYR A 441 15.64 17.03 14.92
N THR A 442 16.69 16.62 15.64
CA THR A 442 17.62 17.54 16.32
C THR A 442 18.34 18.43 15.31
N ASN A 443 18.86 17.87 14.22
CA ASN A 443 19.52 18.63 13.17
C ASN A 443 18.57 19.65 12.53
N LEU A 444 17.34 19.25 12.19
CA LEU A 444 16.32 20.17 11.67
C LEU A 444 15.95 21.27 12.67
N SER A 445 15.91 20.95 13.97
CA SER A 445 15.64 21.92 15.04
C SER A 445 16.76 22.95 15.15
N ASN A 446 18.02 22.54 15.01
CA ASN A 446 19.17 23.45 14.97
C ASN A 446 19.14 24.37 13.74
N HIS A 447 18.54 23.91 12.64
CA HIS A 447 18.39 24.64 11.38
C HIS A 447 16.98 25.21 11.19
N MET A 448 16.36 25.64 12.29
CA MET A 448 15.04 26.27 12.32
C MET A 448 15.08 27.43 13.33
N SER A 449 14.33 28.51 13.07
CA SER A 449 14.17 29.58 14.06
C SER A 449 13.34 29.12 15.26
N ASP A 450 13.36 29.88 16.36
CA ASP A 450 12.57 29.55 17.56
C ASP A 450 11.06 29.70 17.30
N ASP A 451 10.68 30.59 16.38
CA ASP A 451 9.30 30.77 15.90
C ASP A 451 8.92 29.81 14.76
N GLY A 452 9.86 29.00 14.28
CA GLY A 452 9.64 28.03 13.22
C GLY A 452 8.77 26.85 13.66
N MET A 453 8.41 26.00 12.71
CA MET A 453 7.68 24.76 12.99
C MET A 453 8.24 23.59 12.20
N GLN A 454 8.14 22.40 12.78
CA GLN A 454 8.28 21.14 12.04
C GLN A 454 6.91 20.46 11.96
N ILE A 455 6.48 20.11 10.76
CA ILE A 455 5.19 19.49 10.49
C ILE A 455 5.48 18.07 10.02
N VAL A 456 5.03 17.10 10.81
CA VAL A 456 5.32 15.68 10.57
C VAL A 456 4.03 14.97 10.22
N MET A 457 4.01 14.33 9.05
CA MET A 457 2.94 13.43 8.66
C MET A 457 3.15 12.09 9.36
N PHE A 458 2.13 11.58 10.07
CA PHE A 458 2.25 10.31 10.78
C PHE A 458 0.90 9.60 10.94
N THR A 459 0.90 8.30 10.70
CA THR A 459 -0.26 7.44 10.93
C THR A 459 0.18 6.04 11.33
N HIS A 460 -0.24 5.57 12.50
CA HIS A 460 -0.04 4.19 12.93
C HIS A 460 -1.15 3.76 13.89
N SER A 461 -1.55 2.48 13.89
CA SER A 461 -2.61 1.98 14.79
C SER A 461 -2.09 1.55 16.16
N ASP A 462 -0.80 1.21 16.25
CA ASP A 462 -0.15 0.76 17.48
C ASP A 462 0.24 1.95 18.39
N PRO A 463 -0.27 2.02 19.64
CA PRO A 463 0.11 3.04 20.61
C PRO A 463 1.61 3.02 20.98
N ALA A 464 2.30 1.89 20.85
CA ALA A 464 3.74 1.80 21.11
C ALA A 464 4.54 2.64 20.11
N VAL A 465 4.15 2.65 18.84
CA VAL A 465 4.81 3.46 17.80
C VAL A 465 4.53 4.95 18.03
N TRP A 466 3.32 5.31 18.47
CA TRP A 466 3.01 6.69 18.90
C TRP A 466 3.86 7.13 20.09
N ALA A 467 4.09 6.25 21.07
CA ALA A 467 4.96 6.53 22.22
C ALA A 467 6.42 6.74 21.79
N GLN A 468 6.94 5.88 20.92
CA GLN A 468 8.28 6.03 20.36
C GLN A 468 8.42 7.37 19.61
N LEU A 469 7.44 7.74 18.78
CA LEU A 469 7.45 9.03 18.09
C LEU A 469 7.45 10.20 19.06
N ALA A 470 6.60 10.16 20.10
CA ALA A 470 6.54 11.19 21.13
C ALA A 470 7.91 11.41 21.78
N LEU A 471 8.57 10.31 22.15
CA LEU A 471 9.88 10.30 22.78
C LEU A 471 10.97 10.80 21.84
N ILE A 472 10.96 10.40 20.55
CA ILE A 472 11.88 10.90 19.53
C ILE A 472 11.78 12.42 19.42
N MET A 473 10.57 12.95 19.26
CA MET A 473 10.36 14.40 19.11
C MET A 473 10.77 15.15 20.37
N TRP A 474 10.43 14.63 21.55
CA TRP A 474 10.78 15.26 22.81
C TRP A 474 12.30 15.29 23.04
N LYS A 475 12.99 14.17 22.79
CA LYS A 475 14.46 14.11 22.86
C LYS A 475 15.15 15.00 21.83
N SER A 476 14.47 15.29 20.71
CA SER A 476 14.95 16.23 19.68
C SER A 476 14.76 17.71 20.05
N GLY A 477 14.29 17.99 21.27
CA GLY A 477 14.02 19.35 21.75
C GLY A 477 12.76 19.96 21.14
N LEU A 478 11.81 19.13 20.71
CA LEU A 478 10.55 19.54 20.11
C LEU A 478 9.36 19.22 21.02
N ARG A 479 8.31 20.02 20.89
CA ARG A 479 7.00 19.78 21.52
C ARG A 479 5.88 19.85 20.50
N VAL A 480 4.89 18.99 20.65
CA VAL A 480 3.65 19.04 19.87
C VAL A 480 2.80 20.21 20.36
N THR A 481 2.39 21.07 19.44
CA THR A 481 1.57 22.26 19.75
C THR A 481 0.18 22.20 19.10
N ALA A 482 0.06 21.47 18.00
CA ALA A 482 -1.22 21.12 17.40
C ALA A 482 -1.11 19.74 16.72
N ALA A 483 -2.26 19.09 16.56
CA ALA A 483 -2.42 17.88 15.79
C ALA A 483 -3.67 18.01 14.93
N TRP A 484 -3.52 17.80 13.62
CA TRP A 484 -4.60 17.90 12.65
C TRP A 484 -4.85 16.55 12.03
N ASN A 485 -6.07 16.04 12.17
CA ASN A 485 -6.48 14.81 11.51
C ASN A 485 -7.11 15.19 10.17
N ILE A 486 -6.47 14.76 9.09
CA ILE A 486 -6.94 15.01 7.73
C ILE A 486 -7.45 13.70 7.17
N ALA A 487 -8.72 13.63 6.78
CA ALA A 487 -9.24 12.52 6.01
C ALA A 487 -8.49 12.46 4.66
N THR A 488 -7.75 11.39 4.40
CA THR A 488 -6.83 11.25 3.27
C THR A 488 -7.35 10.35 2.14
N GLU A 489 -8.63 9.99 2.11
CA GLU A 489 -9.17 9.16 1.02
C GLU A 489 -9.64 9.98 -0.20
N THR A 490 -9.04 9.65 -1.35
CA THR A 490 -9.75 9.56 -2.63
C THR A 490 -10.05 8.07 -2.84
N ASP A 491 -11.20 7.71 -3.42
CA ASP A 491 -11.56 6.32 -3.78
C ASP A 491 -10.45 5.65 -4.62
N ALA A 492 -9.47 5.02 -3.97
CA ALA A 492 -8.37 4.37 -4.65
C ALA A 492 -8.89 3.09 -5.29
N SER A 493 -9.09 3.15 -6.61
CA SER A 493 -9.35 2.05 -7.56
C SER A 493 -9.29 0.63 -6.97
N GLY A 494 -10.39 0.16 -6.39
CA GLY A 494 -10.86 -1.24 -6.32
C GLY A 494 -9.91 -2.38 -5.88
N LEU A 495 -8.72 -2.11 -5.37
CA LEU A 495 -7.72 -3.13 -5.03
C LEU A 495 -7.44 -3.24 -3.53
N LYS A 496 -7.99 -2.36 -2.69
CA LYS A 496 -7.85 -2.41 -1.23
C LYS A 496 -9.12 -1.90 -0.54
N ASP A 497 -10.22 -2.63 -0.65
CA ASP A 497 -11.34 -2.51 0.28
C ASP A 497 -10.91 -3.12 1.63
N GLY A 498 -10.49 -2.28 2.56
CA GLY A 498 -10.25 -2.65 3.94
C GLY A 498 -10.55 -1.47 4.86
N ASN A 499 -10.87 -1.75 6.12
CA ASN A 499 -11.04 -0.77 7.20
C ASN A 499 -9.65 -0.22 7.62
N TYR A 500 -8.94 0.39 6.67
CA TYR A 500 -7.68 1.06 6.94
C TYR A 500 -7.98 2.44 7.53
N VAL A 501 -7.04 2.94 8.32
CA VAL A 501 -7.10 4.32 8.81
C VAL A 501 -7.31 5.25 7.61
N LYS A 502 -8.45 5.93 7.58
CA LYS A 502 -8.81 6.85 6.50
C LYS A 502 -8.09 8.19 6.62
N GLY A 503 -7.70 8.58 7.84
CA GLY A 503 -7.02 9.82 8.13
C GLY A 503 -5.49 9.74 8.25
N THR A 504 -4.83 10.86 7.97
CA THR A 504 -3.44 11.12 8.32
C THR A 504 -3.36 12.20 9.39
N VAL A 505 -2.49 12.01 10.39
CA VAL A 505 -2.28 13.03 11.43
C VAL A 505 -1.09 13.90 11.05
N LEU A 506 -1.30 15.21 10.96
CA LEU A 506 -0.24 16.20 10.88
C LEU A 506 0.08 16.73 12.28
N LEU A 507 1.26 16.39 12.79
CA LEU A 507 1.78 16.90 14.05
C LEU A 507 2.53 18.21 13.79
N VAL A 508 2.09 19.29 14.44
CA VAL A 508 2.76 20.60 14.39
C VAL A 508 3.66 20.75 15.62
N LEU A 509 4.95 20.66 15.38
CA LEU A 509 6.00 20.70 16.38
C LEU A 509 6.65 22.08 16.43
N ARG A 510 6.99 22.53 17.63
CA ARG A 510 7.81 23.73 17.87
C ARG A 510 8.95 23.39 18.81
N LYS A 511 9.99 24.22 18.84
CA LYS A 511 11.06 24.07 19.84
C LYS A 511 10.48 24.12 21.25
N GLN A 512 10.97 23.23 22.11
CA GLN A 512 10.69 23.27 23.53
C GLN A 512 11.62 24.30 24.19
N THR A 513 11.12 25.51 24.38
CA THR A 513 11.84 26.63 25.02
C THR A 513 11.38 26.90 26.45
N GLY A 514 10.37 26.19 26.93
CA GLY A 514 9.88 26.31 28.30
C GLY A 514 10.73 25.56 29.32
N ASP A 515 10.54 25.87 30.60
CA ASP A 515 11.20 25.24 31.75
C ASP A 515 10.20 24.54 32.70
N ASP A 516 8.98 24.28 32.22
CA ASP A 516 7.90 23.72 33.03
C ASP A 516 8.18 22.25 33.39
N MET A 517 7.88 21.90 34.65
CA MET A 517 7.97 20.55 35.21
C MET A 517 6.57 20.07 35.62
N ALA A 518 6.28 18.79 35.44
CA ALA A 518 5.05 18.16 35.91
C ALA A 518 5.28 16.77 36.52
N PHE A 519 4.29 16.28 37.27
CA PHE A 519 4.23 14.92 37.78
C PHE A 519 3.28 14.05 36.95
N LEU A 520 3.55 12.74 36.84
CA LEU A 520 2.74 11.82 36.05
C LEU A 520 1.26 11.81 36.46
N ASP A 521 0.97 11.94 37.75
CA ASP A 521 -0.39 11.94 38.28
C ASP A 521 -1.21 13.17 37.83
N GLU A 522 -0.56 14.33 37.70
CA GLU A 522 -1.19 15.59 37.27
C GLU A 522 -1.52 15.56 35.78
N ILE A 523 -0.61 15.01 34.97
CA ILE A 523 -0.71 14.94 33.51
C ILE A 523 -1.92 14.12 33.04
N ASN A 524 -2.31 13.09 33.79
CA ASN A 524 -3.48 12.28 33.45
C ASN A 524 -4.78 13.09 33.40
N SER A 525 -4.90 14.13 34.24
CA SER A 525 -6.05 15.04 34.20
C SER A 525 -6.03 15.91 32.94
N ASP A 526 -4.87 16.45 32.59
CA ASP A 526 -4.70 17.34 31.45
C ASP A 526 -4.87 16.60 30.12
N ILE A 527 -4.36 15.37 30.01
CA ILE A 527 -4.59 14.50 28.85
C ILE A 527 -6.08 14.25 28.66
N ARG A 528 -6.81 13.91 29.74
CA ARG A 528 -8.26 13.70 29.67
C ARG A 528 -8.98 14.95 29.15
N ALA A 529 -8.58 16.13 29.60
CA ALA A 529 -9.18 17.38 29.16
C ALA A 529 -8.89 17.66 27.68
N GLU A 530 -7.64 17.49 27.25
CA GLU A 530 -7.23 17.76 25.86
C GLU A 530 -7.82 16.74 24.86
N VAL A 531 -7.86 15.45 25.21
CA VAL A 531 -8.50 14.41 24.38
C VAL A 531 -9.97 14.74 24.17
N ARG A 532 -10.71 15.07 25.25
CA ARG A 532 -12.12 15.45 25.15
C ARG A 532 -12.31 16.67 24.26
N LYS A 533 -11.49 17.70 24.45
CA LYS A 533 -11.55 18.93 23.64
C LYS A 533 -11.28 18.65 22.16
N GLN A 534 -10.25 17.85 21.85
CA GLN A 534 -9.91 17.49 20.48
C GLN A 534 -11.07 16.74 19.80
N ILE A 535 -11.66 15.76 20.48
CA ILE A 535 -12.77 14.97 19.94
C ILE A 535 -14.02 15.84 19.78
N SER A 536 -14.35 16.69 20.75
CA SER A 536 -15.48 17.63 20.64
C SER A 536 -15.33 18.54 19.43
N ASN A 537 -14.13 19.10 19.19
CA ASN A 537 -13.88 19.93 18.00
C ASN A 537 -14.06 19.13 16.69
N MET A 538 -13.64 17.86 16.66
CA MET A 538 -13.83 17.02 15.48
C MET A 538 -15.30 16.70 15.23
N LEU A 539 -16.07 16.38 16.29
CA LEU A 539 -17.51 16.14 16.21
C LEU A 539 -18.30 17.38 15.78
N GLU A 540 -17.86 18.58 16.18
CA GLU A 540 -18.46 19.85 15.70
C GLU A 540 -18.25 20.09 14.20
N LEU A 541 -17.19 19.51 13.62
CA LEU A 541 -16.88 19.59 12.18
C LEU A 541 -17.53 18.45 11.37
N GLU A 542 -18.18 17.48 12.02
CA GLU A 542 -18.88 16.41 11.30
C GLU A 542 -20.14 16.93 10.60
N ASN A 543 -20.23 16.63 9.30
CA ASN A 543 -21.49 16.78 8.59
C ASN A 543 -22.38 15.57 8.91
N LYS A 544 -23.61 15.83 9.37
CA LYS A 544 -24.58 14.79 9.74
C LYS A 544 -25.03 13.91 8.58
N GLU A 545 -24.92 14.41 7.35
CA GLU A 545 -25.31 13.65 6.15
C GLU A 545 -24.14 12.84 5.55
N GLU A 546 -22.90 13.28 5.77
CA GLU A 546 -21.68 12.62 5.29
C GLU A 546 -20.59 12.74 6.37
N PRO A 547 -20.45 11.75 7.28
CA PRO A 547 -19.44 11.80 8.34
C PRO A 547 -18.03 11.79 7.75
N ASN A 548 -17.23 12.79 8.12
CA ASN A 548 -15.86 12.98 7.62
C ASN A 548 -14.83 12.11 8.35
N PHE A 549 -15.19 11.55 9.50
CA PHE A 549 -14.28 10.81 10.37
C PHE A 549 -14.85 9.44 10.73
N SER A 550 -13.97 8.47 10.90
CA SER A 550 -14.30 7.14 11.40
C SER A 550 -13.86 7.00 12.87
N ASP A 551 -14.41 6.02 13.59
CA ASP A 551 -14.00 5.69 14.95
C ASP A 551 -12.46 5.60 15.15
N PRO A 552 -11.69 4.93 14.25
CA PRO A 552 -10.23 4.97 14.29
C PRO A 552 -9.61 6.38 14.26
N ASP A 553 -10.21 7.32 13.53
CA ASP A 553 -9.67 8.69 13.42
C ASP A 553 -9.79 9.44 14.76
N PHE A 554 -10.84 9.21 15.54
CA PHE A 554 -10.98 9.76 16.90
C PHE A 554 -9.95 9.15 17.88
N VAL A 555 -9.61 7.87 17.71
CA VAL A 555 -8.54 7.23 18.50
C VAL A 555 -7.18 7.86 18.19
N LEU A 556 -6.88 8.10 16.92
CA LEU A 556 -5.63 8.77 16.53
C LEU A 556 -5.58 10.21 17.03
N ALA A 557 -6.72 10.91 17.01
CA ALA A 557 -6.84 12.24 17.62
C ALA A 557 -6.50 12.21 19.12
N ALA A 558 -6.97 11.19 19.83
CA ALA A 558 -6.68 11.02 21.25
C ALA A 558 -5.20 10.72 21.52
N TYR A 559 -4.55 9.92 20.67
CA TYR A 559 -3.10 9.71 20.74
C TYR A 559 -2.36 11.03 20.55
N ALA A 560 -2.66 11.76 19.48
CA ALA A 560 -2.00 13.03 19.19
C ALA A 560 -2.25 14.10 20.27
N ALA A 561 -3.45 14.15 20.84
CA ALA A 561 -3.78 15.01 21.98
C ALA A 561 -2.96 14.65 23.23
N SER A 562 -2.75 13.36 23.49
CA SER A 562 -1.89 12.89 24.60
C SER A 562 -0.44 13.33 24.41
N LEU A 563 0.07 13.20 23.19
CA LEU A 563 1.40 13.66 22.81
C LEU A 563 1.59 15.16 23.03
N LYS A 564 0.57 15.97 22.69
CA LYS A 564 0.56 17.41 22.91
C LYS A 564 0.74 17.79 24.37
N VAL A 565 0.06 17.10 25.29
CA VAL A 565 0.21 17.35 26.73
C VAL A 565 1.57 16.84 27.22
N LEU A 566 1.93 15.60 26.90
CA LEU A 566 3.20 14.98 27.35
C LEU A 566 4.42 15.82 26.98
N THR A 567 4.49 16.27 25.73
CA THR A 567 5.63 17.03 25.22
C THR A 567 5.60 18.52 25.59
N SER A 568 4.51 19.01 26.21
CA SER A 568 4.40 20.42 26.61
C SER A 568 5.34 20.80 27.75
N PHE A 569 5.70 19.82 28.60
CA PHE A 569 6.63 19.98 29.73
C PHE A 569 8.07 19.72 29.30
N LYS A 570 9.03 20.39 29.94
CA LYS A 570 10.46 20.14 29.68
C LYS A 570 10.91 18.83 30.30
N THR A 571 10.48 18.59 31.55
CA THR A 571 10.81 17.39 32.32
C THR A 571 9.60 16.90 33.08
N ILE A 572 9.42 15.58 33.14
CA ILE A 572 8.49 14.92 34.06
C ILE A 572 9.35 14.21 35.09
N GLU A 573 9.20 14.53 36.38
CA GLU A 573 10.20 14.19 37.42
C GLU A 573 10.49 12.68 37.52
N ASP A 574 9.46 11.84 37.41
CA ASP A 574 9.58 10.39 37.52
C ASP A 574 9.93 9.69 36.20
N LEU A 575 10.25 10.44 35.14
CA LEU A 575 10.34 9.89 33.78
C LEU A 575 11.72 10.09 33.14
N ASP A 576 12.43 8.99 32.94
CA ASP A 576 13.65 8.92 32.15
C ASP A 576 13.30 8.59 30.69
N LEU A 577 13.56 9.55 29.78
CA LEU A 577 13.23 9.42 28.36
C LEU A 577 14.01 8.31 27.65
N ASP A 578 15.25 8.02 28.05
CA ASP A 578 16.06 6.93 27.48
C ASP A 578 15.51 5.57 27.90
N TYR A 579 15.20 5.44 29.19
CA TYR A 579 14.60 4.23 29.73
C TYR A 579 13.22 3.95 29.13
N GLU A 580 12.36 4.97 29.04
CA GLU A 580 11.03 4.84 28.45
C GLU A 580 11.09 4.54 26.95
N LEU A 581 12.04 5.10 26.20
CA LEU A 581 12.21 4.78 24.78
C LEU A 581 12.62 3.33 24.59
N ASN A 582 13.55 2.83 25.42
CA ASN A 582 13.95 1.43 25.38
C ASN A 582 12.77 0.49 25.70
N LEU A 583 11.95 0.84 26.70
CA LEU A 583 10.75 0.08 27.03
C LEU A 583 9.72 0.13 25.89
N ALA A 584 9.46 1.30 25.31
CA ALA A 584 8.49 1.44 24.21
C ALA A 584 8.88 0.63 22.95
N ILE A 585 10.17 0.34 22.77
CA ILE A 585 10.68 -0.50 21.67
C ILE A 585 10.62 -1.99 22.06
N ASN A 586 11.23 -2.36 23.19
CA ASN A 586 11.50 -3.76 23.51
C ASN A 586 10.44 -4.41 24.40
N ASN A 587 9.79 -3.63 25.26
CA ASN A 587 8.81 -4.12 26.23
C ASN A 587 7.65 -3.12 26.41
N PRO A 588 6.82 -2.86 25.37
CA PRO A 588 5.86 -1.76 25.38
C PRO A 588 4.88 -1.76 26.56
N SER A 589 4.47 -2.96 27.01
CA SER A 589 3.57 -3.14 28.16
C SER A 589 4.12 -2.64 29.49
N GLN A 590 5.44 -2.40 29.59
CA GLN A 590 6.07 -1.86 30.79
C GLN A 590 6.20 -0.33 30.74
N SER A 591 6.25 0.29 29.56
CA SER A 591 6.39 1.73 29.39
C SER A 591 5.21 2.49 30.01
N SER A 592 5.53 3.54 30.75
CA SER A 592 4.55 4.45 31.35
C SER A 592 3.86 5.29 30.26
N ILE A 593 4.62 5.73 29.25
CA ILE A 593 4.07 6.52 28.14
C ILE A 593 3.11 5.69 27.28
N VAL A 594 3.46 4.44 26.98
CA VAL A 594 2.56 3.55 26.22
C VAL A 594 1.23 3.38 26.95
N LYS A 595 1.26 3.12 28.26
CA LYS A 595 0.05 3.00 29.10
C LYS A 595 -0.79 4.28 29.10
N ILE A 596 -0.16 5.45 29.13
CA ILE A 596 -0.84 6.74 29.07
C ILE A 596 -1.57 6.91 27.73
N ILE A 597 -0.89 6.62 26.62
CA ILE A 597 -1.47 6.69 25.27
C ILE A 597 -2.60 5.66 25.11
N GLU A 598 -2.43 4.45 25.64
CA GLU A 598 -3.50 3.44 25.69
C GLU A 598 -4.71 3.91 26.51
N ALA A 599 -4.50 4.58 27.64
CA ALA A 599 -5.59 5.13 28.43
C ALA A 599 -6.36 6.23 27.67
N ALA A 600 -5.68 7.02 26.84
CA ALA A 600 -6.30 8.01 25.96
C ALA A 600 -7.26 7.40 24.95
N LYS A 601 -6.95 6.19 24.45
CA LYS A 601 -7.86 5.41 23.59
C LYS A 601 -9.22 5.20 24.26
N LYS A 602 -9.23 4.80 25.53
CA LYS A 602 -10.46 4.55 26.29
C LYS A 602 -11.29 5.83 26.40
N ILE A 603 -10.64 6.96 26.67
CA ILE A 603 -11.30 8.27 26.74
C ILE A 603 -11.94 8.62 25.39
N ALA A 604 -11.28 8.26 24.28
CA ALA A 604 -11.81 8.50 22.94
C ALA A 604 -13.13 7.76 22.70
N TYR A 605 -13.17 6.46 22.98
CA TYR A 605 -14.39 5.66 22.84
C TYR A 605 -15.51 6.08 23.79
N ASP A 606 -15.19 6.64 24.96
CA ASP A 606 -16.19 7.21 25.85
C ASP A 606 -16.81 8.51 25.31
N CYS A 607 -16.10 9.21 24.40
CA CYS A 607 -16.56 10.44 23.76
C CYS A 607 -17.31 10.21 22.44
N VAL A 608 -17.03 9.11 21.73
CA VAL A 608 -17.70 8.74 20.48
C VAL A 608 -19.00 7.99 20.80
N ILE A 609 -20.08 8.75 20.96
CA ILE A 609 -21.41 8.24 21.34
C ILE A 609 -22.23 8.03 20.05
N PRO A 610 -22.90 6.87 19.87
CA PRO A 610 -23.86 6.68 18.78
C PRO A 610 -24.91 7.81 18.75
N LEU A 611 -25.27 8.32 17.57
CA LEU A 611 -26.16 9.49 17.42
C LEU A 611 -27.50 9.34 18.17
N ASP A 612 -28.03 8.11 18.19
CA ASP A 612 -29.32 7.81 18.81
C ASP A 612 -29.21 7.49 20.31
N PHE A 613 -28.03 7.63 20.95
CA PHE A 613 -27.79 7.27 22.34
C PHE A 613 -27.53 8.49 23.24
N GLU A 614 -28.25 8.60 24.36
CA GLU A 614 -28.05 9.71 25.29
C GLU A 614 -26.68 9.62 26.01
N SER A 615 -25.93 10.72 26.07
CA SER A 615 -24.54 10.74 26.57
C SER A 615 -24.36 10.22 28.00
N TYR A 616 -25.29 10.54 28.91
CA TYR A 616 -25.18 10.07 30.30
C TYR A 616 -25.47 8.56 30.40
N LEU A 617 -26.40 8.05 29.57
CA LEU A 617 -26.68 6.62 29.51
C LEU A 617 -25.51 5.85 28.88
N TRP A 618 -24.86 6.41 27.85
CA TRP A 618 -23.69 5.77 27.23
C TRP A 618 -22.57 5.50 28.23
N LYS A 619 -22.31 6.46 29.13
CA LYS A 619 -21.27 6.34 30.16
C LYS A 619 -21.54 5.23 31.16
N ASP A 620 -22.81 4.92 31.41
CA ASP A 620 -23.25 3.90 32.36
C ASP A 620 -23.21 2.47 31.78
N LEU A 621 -23.00 2.31 30.46
CA LEU A 621 -22.83 1.00 29.83
C LEU A 621 -21.47 0.38 30.16
N SER A 622 -21.47 -0.94 30.37
CA SER A 622 -20.24 -1.72 30.40
C SER A 622 -19.54 -1.71 29.04
N ASN A 623 -18.23 -1.99 29.03
CA ASN A 623 -17.45 -2.06 27.80
C ASN A 623 -18.05 -3.06 26.80
N ALA A 624 -18.51 -4.22 27.29
CA ALA A 624 -19.18 -5.24 26.51
C ALA A 624 -20.48 -4.75 25.83
N GLU A 625 -21.27 -3.96 26.56
CA GLU A 625 -22.48 -3.35 26.02
C GLU A 625 -22.16 -2.28 24.97
N LYS A 626 -21.16 -1.43 25.21
CA LYS A 626 -20.70 -0.42 24.24
C LYS A 626 -20.24 -1.07 22.94
N PHE A 627 -19.45 -2.15 23.03
CA PHE A 627 -19.04 -2.95 21.87
C PHE A 627 -20.23 -3.48 21.08
N TYR A 628 -21.21 -4.05 21.78
CA TYR A 628 -22.39 -4.59 21.12
C TYR A 628 -23.18 -3.48 20.39
N ILE A 629 -23.39 -2.34 21.05
CA ILE A 629 -24.13 -1.22 20.48
C ILE A 629 -23.41 -0.63 19.26
N LYS A 630 -22.08 -0.42 19.31
CA LYS A 630 -21.28 0.05 18.16
C LYS A 630 -21.23 -0.98 17.03
N GLY A 631 -21.11 -2.26 17.35
CA GLY A 631 -21.19 -3.33 16.36
C GLY A 631 -22.55 -3.36 15.66
N LEU A 632 -23.64 -3.18 16.40
CA LEU A 632 -24.98 -3.11 15.83
C LEU A 632 -25.21 -1.82 15.02
N GLU A 633 -24.65 -0.69 15.43
CA GLU A 633 -24.61 0.55 14.64
C GLU A 633 -23.92 0.33 13.28
N SER A 634 -22.78 -0.36 13.28
CA SER A 634 -22.06 -0.71 12.05
C SER A 634 -22.92 -1.58 11.11
N GLU A 635 -23.65 -2.56 11.66
CA GLU A 635 -24.58 -3.39 10.89
C GLU A 635 -25.72 -2.58 10.30
N LYS A 636 -26.32 -1.66 11.07
CA LYS A 636 -27.39 -0.76 10.58
C LYS A 636 -26.96 0.05 9.36
N HIS A 637 -25.69 0.43 9.28
CA HIS A 637 -25.10 1.14 8.13
C HIS A 637 -24.58 0.22 7.01
N GLY A 638 -24.84 -1.09 7.09
CA GLY A 638 -24.42 -2.06 6.08
C GLY A 638 -22.94 -2.45 6.14
N ASN A 639 -22.21 -2.07 7.19
CA ASN A 639 -20.79 -2.42 7.35
C ASN A 639 -20.63 -3.74 8.11
N TYR A 640 -20.38 -4.81 7.35
CA TYR A 640 -20.22 -6.20 7.84
C TYR A 640 -18.75 -6.69 7.81
N GLN A 641 -17.79 -5.78 8.00
CA GLN A 641 -16.36 -6.12 7.99
C GLN A 641 -15.88 -6.60 9.37
N ILE A 642 -15.15 -7.72 9.42
CA ILE A 642 -14.62 -8.28 10.68
C ILE A 642 -13.60 -7.35 11.37
N SER A 643 -12.85 -6.57 10.59
CA SER A 643 -11.88 -5.60 11.09
C SER A 643 -12.53 -4.54 11.98
N THR A 644 -13.73 -4.08 11.63
CA THR A 644 -14.49 -3.10 12.43
C THR A 644 -14.76 -3.62 13.85
N TYR A 645 -15.23 -4.86 13.97
CA TYR A 645 -15.47 -5.47 15.28
C TYR A 645 -14.17 -5.71 16.05
N GLN A 646 -13.09 -6.12 15.37
CA GLN A 646 -11.78 -6.25 16.01
C GLN A 646 -11.29 -4.91 16.59
N GLU A 647 -11.54 -3.81 15.89
CA GLU A 647 -11.20 -2.46 16.36
C GLU A 647 -12.03 -2.06 17.57
N PHE A 648 -13.36 -2.25 17.54
CA PHE A 648 -14.22 -2.01 18.71
C PHE A 648 -13.81 -2.87 19.91
N ALA A 649 -13.52 -4.16 19.70
CA ALA A 649 -13.07 -5.04 20.77
C ALA A 649 -11.75 -4.57 21.38
N ARG A 650 -10.77 -4.18 20.54
CA ARG A 650 -9.52 -3.55 21.02
C ARG A 650 -9.76 -2.19 21.68
N GLY A 651 -10.80 -1.46 21.28
CA GLY A 651 -11.15 -0.14 21.80
C GLY A 651 -11.75 -0.19 23.19
N PHE A 652 -12.71 -1.09 23.39
CA PHE A 652 -13.38 -1.35 24.65
C PHE A 652 -12.63 -2.37 25.53
N ASN A 653 -11.44 -2.81 25.13
CA ASN A 653 -10.61 -3.80 25.82
C ASN A 653 -11.37 -5.11 26.14
N ILE A 654 -11.97 -5.69 25.11
CA ILE A 654 -12.77 -6.91 25.19
C ILE A 654 -12.00 -8.08 24.59
N GLY A 655 -11.68 -9.06 25.44
CA GLY A 655 -11.32 -10.41 25.01
C GLY A 655 -12.57 -11.26 24.72
N GLY A 656 -12.41 -12.37 23.98
CA GLY A 656 -13.48 -13.36 23.79
C GLY A 656 -14.69 -12.88 22.98
N TYR A 657 -14.61 -11.73 22.29
CA TYR A 657 -15.72 -11.13 21.56
C TYR A 657 -16.33 -12.06 20.50
N SER A 658 -15.57 -13.06 20.01
CA SER A 658 -16.04 -14.15 19.16
C SER A 658 -17.31 -14.84 19.69
N GLN A 659 -17.49 -14.93 21.01
CA GLN A 659 -18.71 -15.50 21.60
C GLN A 659 -19.96 -14.65 21.31
N MET A 660 -19.82 -13.35 21.03
CA MET A 660 -20.91 -12.46 20.63
C MET A 660 -21.17 -12.45 19.12
N MET A 661 -20.23 -12.95 18.31
CA MET A 661 -20.33 -12.96 16.85
C MET A 661 -21.12 -14.16 16.34
N SER A 662 -21.99 -13.96 15.37
CA SER A 662 -22.68 -15.03 14.63
C SER A 662 -21.83 -15.51 13.44
N SER A 663 -21.08 -14.57 12.83
CA SER A 663 -20.12 -14.84 11.75
C SER A 663 -18.90 -13.92 11.90
N GLU A 664 -17.71 -14.47 11.63
CA GLU A 664 -16.45 -13.71 11.56
C GLU A 664 -15.84 -13.72 10.15
N LYS A 665 -16.60 -14.22 9.16
CA LYS A 665 -16.13 -14.27 7.77
C LYS A 665 -16.05 -12.87 7.19
N ALA A 666 -15.02 -12.61 6.39
CA ALA A 666 -14.83 -11.34 5.70
C ALA A 666 -16.11 -10.91 4.95
N ASN A 667 -16.47 -9.63 5.08
CA ASN A 667 -17.65 -8.99 4.47
C ASN A 667 -19.02 -9.60 4.85
N THR A 668 -19.07 -10.49 5.83
CA THR A 668 -20.30 -11.10 6.36
C THR A 668 -20.23 -11.24 7.89
N ALA A 669 -19.39 -10.44 8.54
CA ALA A 669 -19.22 -10.45 9.97
C ALA A 669 -20.39 -9.73 10.64
N ARG A 670 -21.02 -10.36 11.63
CA ARG A 670 -22.16 -9.80 12.37
C ARG A 670 -22.31 -10.38 13.77
N LEU A 671 -22.99 -9.65 14.65
CA LEU A 671 -23.34 -10.04 16.00
C LEU A 671 -24.46 -11.09 16.02
N LYS A 672 -24.55 -11.83 17.12
CA LYS A 672 -25.65 -12.75 17.42
C LYS A 672 -26.87 -11.97 17.89
N THR A 673 -28.02 -12.25 17.32
CA THR A 673 -29.30 -11.71 17.82
C THR A 673 -29.67 -12.32 19.18
N PRO A 674 -30.62 -11.72 19.92
CA PRO A 674 -31.18 -12.31 21.14
C PRO A 674 -31.60 -13.79 20.98
N ILE A 675 -32.17 -14.12 19.82
CA ILE A 675 -32.59 -15.49 19.48
C ILE A 675 -31.39 -16.40 19.28
N GLU A 676 -30.35 -15.95 18.56
CA GLU A 676 -29.15 -16.75 18.30
C GLU A 676 -28.29 -16.97 19.55
N MET A 677 -28.36 -16.03 20.50
CA MET A 677 -27.76 -16.20 21.82
C MET A 677 -28.50 -17.26 22.66
N ALA A 678 -29.83 -17.38 22.53
CA ALA A 678 -30.65 -18.51 23.04
C ALA A 678 -30.39 -18.95 24.51
N GLY A 679 -30.00 -18.06 25.42
CA GLY A 679 -29.64 -18.44 26.80
C GLY A 679 -28.28 -19.12 26.96
N ARG A 680 -27.43 -19.13 25.93
CA ARG A 680 -26.03 -19.60 26.03
C ARG A 680 -25.24 -18.67 26.95
N THR A 681 -24.35 -19.26 27.75
CA THR A 681 -23.44 -18.51 28.62
C THR A 681 -22.35 -17.84 27.79
N ILE A 682 -22.10 -16.55 28.02
CA ILE A 682 -21.03 -15.76 27.40
C ILE A 682 -20.04 -15.35 28.48
N ASN A 683 -19.20 -16.29 28.90
CA ASN A 683 -18.25 -16.11 30.00
C ASN A 683 -16.86 -15.63 29.55
N GLU A 684 -16.53 -15.72 28.26
CA GLU A 684 -15.25 -15.23 27.74
C GLU A 684 -15.26 -13.70 27.51
N VAL A 685 -16.45 -13.09 27.49
CA VAL A 685 -16.59 -11.64 27.40
C VAL A 685 -16.80 -11.06 28.80
N PRO A 686 -15.86 -10.26 29.34
CA PRO A 686 -15.98 -9.68 30.66
C PRO A 686 -17.28 -8.88 30.84
N ASP A 687 -17.91 -9.05 32.00
CA ASP A 687 -19.09 -8.29 32.46
C ASP A 687 -20.37 -8.40 31.60
N PHE A 688 -20.37 -9.11 30.47
CA PHE A 688 -21.55 -9.21 29.62
C PHE A 688 -22.64 -10.12 30.17
N GLU A 689 -22.29 -11.29 30.72
CA GLU A 689 -23.28 -12.28 31.15
C GLU A 689 -24.25 -11.72 32.22
N ASN A 690 -23.79 -10.77 33.02
CA ASN A 690 -24.58 -10.11 34.06
C ASN A 690 -25.00 -8.67 33.67
N SER A 691 -24.84 -8.30 32.40
CA SER A 691 -25.12 -6.94 31.94
C SER A 691 -26.62 -6.70 31.75
N LEU A 692 -27.01 -5.43 31.72
CA LEU A 692 -28.40 -5.05 31.50
C LEU A 692 -28.88 -5.46 30.09
N LEU A 693 -28.03 -5.25 29.07
CA LEU A 693 -28.31 -5.69 27.70
C LEU A 693 -28.54 -7.20 27.61
N ARG A 694 -27.76 -8.02 28.33
CA ARG A 694 -27.96 -9.46 28.38
C ARG A 694 -29.31 -9.83 28.98
N THR A 695 -29.73 -9.17 30.05
CA THR A 695 -31.06 -9.35 30.65
C THR A 695 -32.17 -8.95 29.68
N VAL A 696 -32.02 -7.83 28.97
CA VAL A 696 -32.97 -7.40 27.92
C VAL A 696 -33.05 -8.45 26.80
N PHE A 697 -31.92 -9.00 26.37
CA PHE A 697 -31.88 -10.06 25.35
C PHE A 697 -32.57 -11.33 25.80
N MET A 698 -32.37 -11.74 27.06
CA MET A 698 -33.08 -12.87 27.63
C MET A 698 -34.58 -12.62 27.78
N GLY A 699 -34.99 -11.39 28.08
CA GLY A 699 -36.38 -10.96 28.04
C GLY A 699 -36.99 -11.11 26.64
N ILE A 700 -36.32 -10.55 25.62
CA ILE A 700 -36.74 -10.66 24.21
C ILE A 700 -36.86 -12.14 23.80
N PHE A 701 -35.83 -12.95 24.06
CA PHE A 701 -35.84 -14.38 23.76
C PHE A 701 -36.99 -15.12 24.46
N THR A 702 -37.24 -14.83 25.73
CA THR A 702 -38.33 -15.43 26.51
C THR A 702 -39.70 -15.07 25.91
N GLY A 703 -39.91 -13.80 25.57
CA GLY A 703 -41.14 -13.36 24.92
C GLY A 703 -41.39 -14.05 23.58
N ILE A 704 -40.34 -14.18 22.75
CA ILE A 704 -40.44 -14.85 21.44
C ILE A 704 -40.74 -16.35 21.62
N LYS A 705 -40.08 -17.01 22.58
CA LYS A 705 -40.27 -18.43 22.86
C LYS A 705 -41.67 -18.74 23.43
N GLU A 706 -42.25 -17.82 24.18
CA GLU A 706 -43.59 -17.95 24.79
C GLU A 706 -44.68 -17.33 23.90
N ASP A 707 -44.77 -17.77 22.64
CA ASP A 707 -45.80 -17.36 21.68
C ASP A 707 -45.85 -15.83 21.42
N GLU A 708 -44.69 -15.20 21.21
CA GLU A 708 -44.55 -13.75 20.95
C GLU A 708 -45.21 -12.86 22.02
N ASN A 709 -45.03 -13.21 23.29
CA ASN A 709 -45.69 -12.55 24.43
C ASN A 709 -44.79 -11.47 25.09
N PRO A 710 -45.03 -10.16 24.84
CA PRO A 710 -44.21 -9.10 25.40
C PRO A 710 -44.41 -8.91 26.92
N SER A 711 -45.54 -9.33 27.48
CA SER A 711 -45.78 -9.29 28.93
C SER A 711 -44.89 -10.30 29.67
N ARG A 712 -44.63 -11.46 29.06
CA ARG A 712 -43.69 -12.47 29.58
C ARG A 712 -42.24 -11.99 29.50
N ALA A 713 -41.87 -11.33 28.40
CA ALA A 713 -40.58 -10.66 28.28
C ALA A 713 -40.35 -9.62 29.38
N LEU A 714 -41.33 -8.74 29.61
CA LEU A 714 -41.25 -7.72 30.68
C LEU A 714 -41.20 -8.36 32.07
N GLY A 715 -42.02 -9.40 32.31
CA GLY A 715 -42.01 -10.14 33.57
C GLY A 715 -40.65 -10.76 33.88
N TYR A 716 -39.97 -11.32 32.89
CA TYR A 716 -38.60 -11.83 33.04
C TYR A 716 -37.63 -10.71 33.47
N ILE A 717 -37.64 -9.58 32.76
CA ILE A 717 -36.76 -8.44 33.06
C ILE A 717 -36.98 -7.92 34.48
N LYS A 718 -38.24 -7.77 34.92
CA LYS A 718 -38.57 -7.33 36.29
C LYS A 718 -38.14 -8.32 37.38
N ASN A 719 -38.20 -9.62 37.09
CA ASN A 719 -37.80 -10.64 38.05
C ASN A 719 -36.27 -10.71 38.23
N GLU A 720 -35.51 -10.54 37.14
CA GLU A 720 -34.05 -10.60 37.15
C GLU A 720 -33.39 -9.26 37.54
N LEU A 721 -34.11 -8.14 37.47
CA LEU A 721 -33.62 -6.81 37.86
C LEU A 721 -34.40 -6.24 39.06
N PRO A 722 -33.93 -6.47 40.29
CA PRO A 722 -34.54 -5.90 41.49
C PRO A 722 -34.65 -4.37 41.49
N ASN A 723 -33.75 -3.69 40.79
CA ASN A 723 -33.71 -2.23 40.60
C ASN A 723 -34.25 -1.78 39.23
N TYR A 724 -35.21 -2.51 38.67
CA TYR A 724 -35.83 -2.23 37.37
C TYR A 724 -36.21 -0.75 37.18
N TRP A 725 -36.82 -0.12 38.19
CA TRP A 725 -37.26 1.28 38.10
C TRP A 725 -36.10 2.25 37.89
N ASP A 726 -34.95 2.01 38.53
CA ASP A 726 -33.75 2.85 38.38
C ASP A 726 -33.09 2.66 37.00
N LYS A 727 -33.30 1.50 36.36
CA LYS A 727 -32.73 1.15 35.06
C LYS A 727 -33.70 1.32 33.89
N ARG A 728 -34.92 1.79 34.15
CA ARG A 728 -36.01 1.88 33.16
C ARG A 728 -35.64 2.72 31.94
N ASP A 729 -35.01 3.89 32.14
CA ASP A 729 -34.62 4.75 31.02
C ASP A 729 -33.52 4.12 30.15
N MET A 730 -32.55 3.43 30.76
CA MET A 730 -31.57 2.64 30.03
C MET A 730 -32.22 1.48 29.25
N ILE A 731 -33.18 0.77 29.86
CA ILE A 731 -33.92 -0.31 29.17
C ILE A 731 -34.66 0.25 27.96
N LYS A 732 -35.33 1.40 28.08
CA LYS A 732 -35.98 2.07 26.95
C LYS A 732 -34.98 2.42 25.85
N GLN A 733 -33.83 2.98 26.22
CA GLN A 733 -32.77 3.35 25.29
C GLN A 733 -32.24 2.15 24.50
N LEU A 734 -31.93 1.04 25.19
CA LEU A 734 -31.48 -0.21 24.58
C LEU A 734 -32.54 -0.81 23.64
N LEU A 735 -33.81 -0.83 24.08
CA LEU A 735 -34.91 -1.33 23.26
C LEU A 735 -35.19 -0.46 22.04
N SER A 736 -35.04 0.86 22.16
CA SER A 736 -35.12 1.76 21.01
C SER A 736 -34.02 1.44 20.01
N PHE A 737 -32.79 1.29 20.48
CA PHE A 737 -31.69 0.95 19.59
C PHE A 737 -31.88 -0.38 18.86
N ILE A 738 -32.50 -1.38 19.50
CA ILE A 738 -32.79 -2.68 18.87
C ILE A 738 -33.97 -2.59 17.89
N LYS A 739 -35.08 -1.93 18.26
CA LYS A 739 -36.28 -1.87 17.40
C LYS A 739 -36.00 -1.16 16.08
N ASP A 740 -35.08 -0.19 16.06
CA ASP A 740 -34.73 0.58 14.85
C ASP A 740 -34.10 -0.30 13.75
N THR A 741 -33.72 -1.54 14.07
CA THR A 741 -33.26 -2.53 13.07
C THR A 741 -34.38 -3.10 12.21
N LYS A 742 -35.65 -2.91 12.60
CA LYS A 742 -36.83 -3.49 11.95
C LYS A 742 -37.05 -2.99 10.52
N ASP A 743 -36.75 -1.73 10.26
CA ASP A 743 -37.04 -1.06 8.99
C ASP A 743 -35.79 -0.90 8.10
N ILE A 744 -34.73 -1.67 8.37
CA ILE A 744 -33.45 -1.61 7.65
C ILE A 744 -33.31 -2.87 6.78
N ASP A 745 -33.28 -2.68 5.46
CA ASP A 745 -33.29 -3.77 4.47
C ASP A 745 -32.20 -4.83 4.70
N ASN A 746 -30.96 -4.41 5.00
CA ASN A 746 -29.85 -5.33 5.20
C ASN A 746 -29.89 -6.09 6.54
N MET A 747 -30.77 -5.70 7.46
CA MET A 747 -30.97 -6.37 8.76
C MET A 747 -32.02 -7.49 8.68
N THR A 748 -32.78 -7.54 7.59
CA THR A 748 -33.81 -8.55 7.32
C THR A 748 -33.19 -9.76 6.59
N PRO A 749 -33.52 -11.03 6.95
CA PRO A 749 -34.51 -11.44 7.94
C PRO A 749 -33.94 -11.69 9.35
N HIS A 750 -32.64 -11.51 9.57
CA HIS A 750 -31.99 -12.05 10.77
C HIS A 750 -32.36 -11.30 12.07
N TRP A 751 -32.67 -10.00 12.01
CA TRP A 751 -33.12 -9.20 13.17
C TRP A 751 -34.64 -9.08 13.32
N GLU A 752 -35.43 -9.40 12.29
CA GLU A 752 -36.87 -9.10 12.17
C GLU A 752 -37.69 -9.48 13.42
N GLN A 753 -37.54 -10.73 13.90
CA GLN A 753 -38.26 -11.23 15.07
C GLN A 753 -37.83 -10.53 16.37
N SER A 754 -36.52 -10.30 16.54
CA SER A 754 -35.97 -9.65 17.73
C SER A 754 -36.37 -8.17 17.78
N ALA A 755 -36.36 -7.48 16.65
CA ALA A 755 -36.75 -6.08 16.51
C ALA A 755 -38.25 -5.88 16.79
N THR A 756 -39.09 -6.79 16.29
CA THR A 756 -40.54 -6.77 16.53
C THR A 756 -40.87 -6.94 18.02
N MET A 757 -40.23 -7.90 18.69
CA MET A 757 -40.40 -8.07 20.13
C MET A 757 -39.86 -6.86 20.93
N ALA A 758 -38.72 -6.30 20.51
CA ALA A 758 -38.17 -5.11 21.14
C ALA A 758 -39.10 -3.88 21.04
N ASP A 759 -39.80 -3.70 19.90
CA ASP A 759 -40.80 -2.66 19.68
C ASP A 759 -42.01 -2.78 20.63
N LEU A 760 -42.54 -4.00 20.75
CA LEU A 760 -43.64 -4.30 21.69
C LEU A 760 -43.21 -4.07 23.13
N LEU A 761 -42.02 -4.55 23.50
CA LEU A 761 -41.46 -4.40 24.84
C LEU A 761 -41.14 -2.94 25.17
N HIS A 762 -40.62 -2.17 24.22
CA HIS A 762 -40.38 -0.73 24.36
C HIS A 762 -41.68 0.00 24.69
N SER A 763 -42.76 -0.34 24.00
CA SER A 763 -44.09 0.22 24.24
C SER A 763 -44.63 -0.14 25.64
N LEU A 764 -44.44 -1.39 26.09
CA LEU A 764 -44.82 -1.79 27.44
C LEU A 764 -44.01 -1.07 28.52
N VAL A 765 -42.67 -1.07 28.42
CA VAL A 765 -41.79 -0.41 29.39
C VAL A 765 -42.09 1.08 29.47
N THR A 766 -42.37 1.73 28.33
CA THR A 766 -42.68 3.17 28.28
C THR A 766 -44.00 3.53 28.99
N ASN A 767 -44.99 2.64 28.93
CA ASN A 767 -46.31 2.84 29.55
C ASN A 767 -46.44 2.18 30.94
N ASP A 768 -45.40 1.49 31.40
CA ASP A 768 -45.34 0.86 32.71
C ASP A 768 -45.18 1.94 33.78
N SER A 769 -46.15 2.02 34.70
CA SER A 769 -46.22 2.99 35.79
C SER A 769 -46.27 2.27 37.14
N ILE A 770 -45.76 2.93 38.19
CA ILE A 770 -45.85 2.47 39.59
C ILE A 770 -47.30 2.52 40.08
#